data_AF-A0A177CG22-F1
#
_entry.id   AF-A0A177CG22-F1
#
_cell.length_a   1.000
_cell.length_b   1.000
_cell.length_c   1.000
_cell.angle_alpha   90.00
_cell.angle_beta   90.00
_cell.angle_gamma   90.00
#
_symmetry.space_group_name_H-M   'P 1'
#
loop_
_entity.id
_entity.type
_entity.pdbx_description
1 polymer ?
#
loop_
_entity_poly.entity_id
_entity_poly.type
_entity_poly.pdbx_seq_one_letter_code
_entity_poly.pdbx_strand_id
1 'polypeptide(L)'
;MQGDETERLKVENVQAFSRGQSFDGTLHITTHHIVFRYLPPCPPGVDPTANPPREKTIWITYPQISYCCLRPCPSASHYKPSIRLRCRDFKMFAFNFLDERDARNVYDSIRALSCKIGRLDRLLAFAYNPKPPESDVNGWQIYDARKEFKRLGISPKDSEKGWRISEINADYKYSKTYPALIAVPTKVSDSVLRYAGDYRSRQRIPALVYRHPLNNCSITRSSQPLPGLSGKRNAQDERLVAAIFSTNRGWTTTQTPNPATPANISPESSVVNLNESAADSSFVGVDDADAINSGKITVDDLTNSAETDPDAPKIYGAQQRNLIVDARPTVNAYAMQAVGLGSEKMDYYPGAEKAYLGIDNIHVMRKSLECVVDALKESDYLNVLPNYDMLRKSGWIRHIANILDGTSLIARTVGIMHSHVLIHCSDGWDRTSQLSALSQIMLDPYYRTLEGFIVLVEKDWLSYGHMFRHRSGFLSSDKWFTIENERIDRNRDGSGPGNAFENALRGAKGLFNRHSNDSNESLTQMTDPNGAVAAELNTSDVDPSKETPAKPFGNKIGPAEEHRITKTSELSPVFHQFLDATYQLLYQHPTRFEFNERFLRRLFYHLHSCQYGTFLFDNEKERVEARAYDRTRSVWDYFLCRREEFLNPSYDSTVDDSIRGKERIIFPKKGEARWWAELFGRTDEEMNRLGPQAPPNLLTPQTSNMSSPPNGRSGTSTPIPQEAIVTGTETAAKATGAGTNADPPLETTHSASPRPSVEAEQMADPLGAVKDFSQQFTANLSSLGKSLRSPSPSAQSVENRSRSRSHSRVEARKELEVEMQ
;
A
#
# COMPACT_ATOMS: atom_id res chain seq x y z
N MET A 1 -2.95 -9.66 -32.32
CA MET A 1 -4.26 -9.62 -31.64
C MET A 1 -5.32 -9.43 -32.72
N GLN A 2 -6.06 -10.49 -33.03
CA GLN A 2 -7.22 -10.50 -33.94
C GLN A 2 -8.17 -11.57 -33.38
N GLY A 3 -8.85 -11.20 -32.30
CA GLY A 3 -10.12 -11.81 -31.93
C GLY A 3 -11.25 -11.07 -32.66
N ASP A 4 -12.43 -11.67 -32.67
CA ASP A 4 -13.58 -11.19 -33.44
C ASP A 4 -14.13 -9.88 -32.85
N GLU A 5 -13.60 -8.75 -33.33
CA GLU A 5 -13.98 -7.41 -32.85
C GLU A 5 -15.09 -6.83 -33.71
N THR A 6 -16.32 -6.92 -33.19
CA THR A 6 -17.48 -6.21 -33.77
C THR A 6 -17.19 -4.70 -33.78
N GLU A 7 -16.93 -4.17 -34.98
CA GLU A 7 -16.76 -2.74 -35.23
C GLU A 7 -18.11 -2.04 -35.00
N ARG A 8 -18.12 -1.02 -34.14
CA ARG A 8 -19.34 -0.27 -33.76
C ARG A 8 -19.44 1.07 -34.44
N LEU A 9 -18.29 1.71 -34.70
CA LEU A 9 -18.20 3.00 -35.37
C LEU A 9 -16.83 3.10 -36.07
N LYS A 10 -16.84 3.63 -37.29
CA LYS A 10 -15.65 3.94 -38.09
C LYS A 10 -15.73 5.39 -38.51
N VAL A 11 -14.66 6.15 -38.31
CA VAL A 11 -14.53 7.55 -38.74
C VAL A 11 -13.22 7.71 -39.51
N GLU A 12 -13.33 8.13 -40.77
CA GLU A 12 -12.19 8.36 -41.67
C GLU A 12 -11.68 9.81 -41.55
N ASN A 13 -10.48 10.07 -42.07
CA ASN A 13 -9.86 11.41 -42.08
C ASN A 13 -9.71 12.04 -40.68
N VAL A 14 -9.46 11.21 -39.67
CA VAL A 14 -9.19 11.64 -38.30
C VAL A 14 -7.69 11.91 -38.16
N GLN A 15 -7.34 13.08 -37.65
CA GLN A 15 -5.95 13.47 -37.43
C GLN A 15 -5.57 13.24 -35.96
N ALA A 16 -4.73 12.25 -35.69
CA ALA A 16 -4.25 11.91 -34.36
C ALA A 16 -2.91 12.60 -34.06
N PHE A 17 -2.83 13.29 -32.93
CA PHE A 17 -1.62 13.87 -32.38
C PHE A 17 -1.13 13.04 -31.19
N SER A 18 0.16 12.69 -31.16
CA SER A 18 0.83 12.11 -30.00
C SER A 18 2.33 12.44 -30.03
N ARG A 19 2.89 12.84 -28.88
CA ARG A 19 4.32 13.22 -28.72
C ARG A 19 4.83 14.21 -29.79
N GLY A 20 4.04 15.26 -30.06
CA GLY A 20 4.37 16.28 -31.07
C GLY A 20 4.29 15.83 -32.54
N GLN A 21 3.94 14.57 -32.83
CA GLN A 21 3.74 14.06 -34.19
C GLN A 21 2.25 13.98 -34.53
N SER A 22 1.90 14.35 -35.77
CA SER A 22 0.57 14.26 -36.33
C SER A 22 0.48 13.14 -37.36
N PHE A 23 -0.57 12.33 -37.28
CA PHE A 23 -0.85 11.23 -38.21
C PHE A 23 -2.29 11.34 -38.69
N ASP A 24 -2.50 11.36 -40.00
CA ASP A 24 -3.84 11.25 -40.58
C ASP A 24 -4.19 9.79 -40.83
N GLY A 25 -5.42 9.39 -40.50
CA GLY A 25 -5.83 7.99 -40.53
C GLY A 25 -7.31 7.74 -40.27
N THR A 26 -7.63 6.49 -39.97
CA THR A 26 -9.00 6.04 -39.68
C THR A 26 -9.10 5.59 -38.24
N LEU A 27 -10.12 6.08 -37.53
CA LEU A 27 -10.45 5.71 -36.16
C LEU A 27 -11.58 4.69 -36.14
N HIS A 28 -11.33 3.54 -35.53
CA HIS A 28 -12.30 2.47 -35.34
C HIS A 28 -12.59 2.30 -33.85
N ILE A 29 -13.87 2.17 -33.49
CA ILE A 29 -14.37 1.94 -32.14
C ILE A 29 -14.95 0.54 -32.12
N THR A 30 -14.33 -0.37 -31.35
CA THR A 30 -14.75 -1.77 -31.23
C THR A 30 -15.32 -2.04 -29.85
N THR A 31 -15.70 -3.28 -29.53
CA THR A 31 -16.27 -3.59 -28.20
C THR A 31 -15.26 -3.44 -27.05
N HIS A 32 -13.95 -3.56 -27.30
CA HIS A 32 -12.92 -3.50 -26.26
C HIS A 32 -11.82 -2.45 -26.49
N HIS A 33 -11.65 -1.96 -27.72
CA HIS A 33 -10.56 -1.09 -28.12
C HIS A 33 -11.00 0.13 -28.91
N ILE A 34 -10.24 1.21 -28.73
CA ILE A 34 -10.08 2.26 -29.74
C ILE A 34 -8.88 1.84 -30.60
N VAL A 35 -9.09 1.76 -31.91
CA VAL A 35 -8.11 1.28 -32.89
C VAL A 35 -7.90 2.35 -33.95
N PHE A 36 -6.73 2.99 -33.96
CA PHE A 36 -6.39 4.02 -34.95
C PHE A 36 -5.40 3.48 -35.96
N ARG A 37 -5.81 3.39 -37.22
CA ARG A 37 -4.99 2.93 -38.36
C ARG A 37 -4.46 4.13 -39.14
N TYR A 38 -3.17 4.15 -39.42
CA TYR A 38 -2.53 5.24 -40.15
C TYR A 38 -1.36 4.76 -41.00
N LEU A 39 -1.08 5.48 -42.09
CA LEU A 39 0.14 5.30 -42.87
C LEU A 39 1.21 6.25 -42.32
N PRO A 40 2.34 5.76 -41.80
CA PRO A 40 3.42 6.63 -41.35
C PRO A 40 4.03 7.37 -42.56
N PRO A 41 4.42 8.66 -42.41
CA PRO A 41 5.13 9.38 -43.47
C PRO A 41 6.46 8.67 -43.79
N CYS A 42 6.86 8.68 -45.06
CA CYS A 42 8.12 8.05 -45.49
C CYS A 42 9.32 8.75 -44.81
N PRO A 43 10.29 8.02 -44.24
CA PRO A 43 11.47 8.63 -43.65
C PRO A 43 12.28 9.43 -44.68
N PRO A 44 12.84 10.60 -44.31
CA PRO A 44 13.66 11.38 -45.23
C PRO A 44 14.88 10.57 -45.70
N GLY A 45 15.05 10.47 -47.02
CA GLY A 45 16.15 9.71 -47.65
C GLY A 45 15.82 8.26 -48.03
N VAL A 46 14.61 7.77 -47.77
CA VAL A 46 14.15 6.45 -48.25
C VAL A 46 13.27 6.63 -49.50
N ASP A 47 13.60 5.93 -50.58
CA ASP A 47 12.77 5.92 -51.78
C ASP A 47 11.43 5.20 -51.50
N PRO A 48 10.27 5.90 -51.60
CA PRO A 48 8.97 5.31 -51.31
C PRO A 48 8.56 4.21 -52.30
N THR A 49 9.22 4.09 -53.46
CA THR A 49 8.99 3.01 -54.43
C THR A 49 9.72 1.72 -54.04
N ALA A 50 10.87 1.82 -53.37
CA ALA A 50 11.68 0.66 -52.97
C ALA A 50 11.17 -0.02 -51.69
N ASN A 51 10.54 0.73 -50.78
CA ASN A 51 9.93 0.22 -49.56
C ASN A 51 8.57 0.89 -49.31
N PRO A 52 7.44 0.29 -49.73
CA PRO A 52 6.13 0.89 -49.52
C PRO A 52 5.81 1.05 -48.03
N PRO A 53 5.26 2.21 -47.59
CA PRO A 53 4.98 2.47 -46.18
C PRO A 53 3.93 1.49 -45.65
N ARG A 54 4.32 0.70 -44.64
CA ARG A 54 3.40 -0.24 -43.98
C ARG A 54 2.45 0.50 -43.05
N GLU A 55 1.16 0.18 -43.15
CA GLU A 55 0.14 0.66 -42.22
C GLU A 55 0.52 0.30 -40.78
N LYS A 56 0.37 1.27 -39.88
CA LYS A 56 0.57 1.11 -38.44
C LYS A 56 -0.76 1.25 -37.72
N THR A 57 -0.88 0.59 -36.57
CA THR A 57 -2.11 0.61 -35.77
C THR A 57 -1.81 0.89 -34.30
N ILE A 58 -2.52 1.86 -33.73
CA ILE A 58 -2.50 2.19 -32.30
C ILE A 58 -3.71 1.53 -31.65
N TRP A 59 -3.50 0.82 -30.55
CA TRP A 59 -4.52 0.10 -29.79
C TRP A 59 -4.61 0.67 -28.37
N ILE A 60 -5.81 1.09 -27.95
CA ILE A 60 -6.08 1.62 -26.61
C ILE A 60 -7.29 0.87 -26.04
N THR A 61 -7.13 0.11 -24.95
CA THR A 61 -8.27 -0.53 -24.27
C THR A 61 -9.04 0.50 -23.44
N TYR A 62 -10.36 0.35 -23.30
CA TYR A 62 -11.16 1.31 -22.51
C TYR A 62 -10.70 1.49 -21.04
N PRO A 63 -10.27 0.45 -20.31
CA PRO A 63 -9.79 0.61 -18.92
C PRO A 63 -8.47 1.40 -18.79
N GLN A 64 -7.70 1.57 -19.88
CA GLN A 64 -6.52 2.45 -19.89
C GLN A 64 -6.88 3.93 -19.83
N ILE A 65 -8.11 4.33 -20.15
CA ILE A 65 -8.50 5.75 -20.20
C ILE A 65 -8.61 6.30 -18.78
N SER A 66 -7.76 7.27 -18.44
CA SER A 66 -7.77 8.00 -17.15
C SER A 66 -8.46 9.36 -17.23
N TYR A 67 -8.56 9.94 -18.44
CA TYR A 67 -9.28 11.17 -18.71
C TYR A 67 -9.64 11.27 -20.20
N CYS A 68 -10.84 11.77 -20.51
CA CYS A 68 -11.35 11.96 -21.85
C CYS A 68 -12.08 13.31 -21.94
N CYS A 69 -11.59 14.21 -22.79
CA CYS A 69 -12.18 15.53 -22.99
C CYS A 69 -12.60 15.75 -24.44
N LEU A 70 -13.89 15.95 -24.67
CA LEU A 70 -14.39 16.49 -25.95
C LEU A 70 -14.26 18.02 -25.91
N ARG A 71 -13.72 18.59 -26.99
CA ARG A 71 -13.59 20.03 -27.19
C ARG A 71 -14.43 20.42 -28.41
N PRO A 72 -15.69 20.88 -28.21
CA PRO A 72 -16.54 21.38 -29.27
C PRO A 72 -15.92 22.60 -29.95
N CYS A 73 -16.25 22.82 -31.22
CA CYS A 73 -15.82 24.02 -31.93
C CYS A 73 -16.99 25.00 -32.05
N PRO A 74 -16.91 26.23 -31.52
CA PRO A 74 -17.86 27.27 -31.85
C PRO A 74 -17.79 27.55 -33.36
N SER A 75 -18.94 27.60 -34.04
CA SER A 75 -19.06 27.68 -35.51
C SER A 75 -18.37 28.89 -36.17
N ALA A 76 -17.87 29.84 -35.38
CA ALA A 76 -17.12 31.01 -35.80
C ALA A 76 -15.58 30.85 -35.74
N SER A 77 -15.04 29.70 -35.34
CA SER A 77 -13.60 29.49 -35.16
C SER A 77 -13.01 28.44 -36.11
N HIS A 78 -11.81 28.68 -36.64
CA HIS A 78 -11.12 27.78 -37.57
C HIS A 78 -10.50 26.52 -36.90
N TYR A 79 -10.82 26.23 -35.64
CA TYR A 79 -10.28 25.08 -34.94
C TYR A 79 -11.08 23.81 -35.25
N LYS A 80 -10.40 22.67 -35.44
CA LYS A 80 -11.08 21.38 -35.60
C LYS A 80 -11.65 20.90 -34.25
N PRO A 81 -12.88 20.35 -34.20
CA PRO A 81 -13.38 19.68 -33.00
C PRO A 81 -12.45 18.53 -32.61
N SER A 82 -12.21 18.32 -31.32
CA SER A 82 -11.14 17.41 -30.87
C SER A 82 -11.46 16.63 -29.60
N ILE A 83 -11.06 15.35 -29.55
CA ILE A 83 -11.11 14.52 -28.34
C ILE A 83 -9.69 14.33 -27.82
N ARG A 84 -9.42 14.78 -26.59
CA ARG A 84 -8.16 14.54 -25.89
C ARG A 84 -8.32 13.36 -24.93
N LEU A 85 -7.55 12.30 -25.14
CA LEU A 85 -7.45 11.14 -24.24
C LEU A 85 -6.13 11.17 -23.49
N ARG A 86 -6.19 10.88 -22.19
CA ARG A 86 -5.05 10.57 -21.34
C ARG A 86 -5.18 9.14 -20.85
N CYS A 87 -4.15 8.34 -21.04
CA CYS A 87 -4.12 6.96 -20.60
C CYS A 87 -3.51 6.83 -19.20
N ARG A 88 -3.54 5.63 -18.62
CA ARG A 88 -2.91 5.30 -17.32
C ARG A 88 -1.43 4.97 -17.48
N ASP A 89 -1.01 4.56 -18.66
CA ASP A 89 0.39 4.44 -19.07
C ASP A 89 1.00 5.79 -19.53
N PHE A 90 0.43 6.89 -19.03
CA PHE A 90 0.83 8.29 -19.27
C PHE A 90 0.78 8.77 -20.74
N LYS A 91 0.46 7.91 -21.71
CA LYS A 91 0.30 8.32 -23.11
C LYS A 91 -0.88 9.28 -23.27
N MET A 92 -0.64 10.35 -24.02
CA MET A 92 -1.67 11.30 -24.43
C MET A 92 -1.92 11.20 -25.94
N PHE A 93 -3.18 11.31 -26.32
CA PHE A 93 -3.64 11.33 -27.71
C PHE A 93 -4.64 12.46 -27.88
N ALA A 94 -4.54 13.23 -28.96
CA ALA A 94 -5.60 14.15 -29.37
C ALA A 94 -6.07 13.79 -30.79
N PHE A 95 -7.33 13.41 -30.91
CA PHE A 95 -7.97 13.12 -32.19
C PHE A 95 -8.74 14.34 -32.65
N ASN A 96 -8.36 14.93 -33.77
CA ASN A 96 -9.06 16.04 -34.41
C ASN A 96 -9.96 15.50 -35.52
N PHE A 97 -11.20 15.96 -35.54
CA PHE A 97 -12.25 15.52 -36.46
C PHE A 97 -12.59 16.63 -37.47
N LEU A 98 -13.28 16.27 -38.55
CA LEU A 98 -13.81 17.24 -39.53
C LEU A 98 -15.20 17.73 -39.14
N ASP A 99 -16.10 16.83 -38.74
CA ASP A 99 -17.43 17.13 -38.22
C ASP A 99 -17.45 17.04 -36.68
N GLU A 100 -18.17 17.95 -36.03
CA GLU A 100 -18.43 17.91 -34.58
C GLU A 100 -19.34 16.74 -34.21
N ARG A 101 -20.28 16.38 -35.08
CA ARG A 101 -21.21 15.25 -34.87
C ARG A 101 -20.45 13.94 -34.73
N ASP A 102 -19.43 13.73 -35.56
CA ASP A 102 -18.57 12.54 -35.47
C ASP A 102 -17.75 12.55 -34.18
N ALA A 103 -17.18 13.70 -33.79
CA ALA A 103 -16.49 13.85 -32.51
C ALA A 103 -17.41 13.55 -31.31
N ARG A 104 -18.66 14.02 -31.34
CA ARG A 104 -19.65 13.74 -30.28
C ARG A 104 -20.04 12.26 -30.24
N ASN A 105 -20.33 11.67 -31.40
CA ASN A 105 -20.68 10.25 -31.54
C ASN A 105 -19.54 9.34 -31.04
N VAL A 106 -18.29 9.65 -31.37
CA VAL A 106 -17.11 8.92 -30.88
C VAL A 106 -16.98 9.09 -29.36
N TYR A 107 -17.07 10.32 -28.84
CA TYR A 107 -16.96 10.59 -27.40
C TYR A 107 -18.02 9.84 -26.57
N ASP A 108 -19.30 9.93 -26.97
CA ASP A 108 -20.39 9.27 -26.25
C ASP A 108 -20.31 7.73 -26.39
N SER A 109 -19.78 7.22 -27.51
CA SER A 109 -19.46 5.79 -27.68
C SER A 109 -18.35 5.31 -26.75
N ILE A 110 -17.22 6.04 -26.66
CA ILE A 110 -16.12 5.72 -25.75
C ILE A 110 -16.62 5.74 -24.30
N ARG A 111 -17.39 6.76 -23.91
CA ARG A 111 -17.99 6.88 -22.56
C ARG A 111 -18.94 5.73 -22.24
N ALA A 112 -19.77 5.31 -23.19
CA ALA A 112 -20.66 4.17 -23.01
C ALA A 112 -19.87 2.86 -22.83
N LEU A 113 -18.84 2.64 -23.65
CA LEU A 113 -18.02 1.43 -23.65
C LEU A 113 -17.04 1.36 -22.46
N SER A 114 -16.73 2.48 -21.80
CA SER A 114 -15.88 2.51 -20.60
C SER A 114 -16.67 2.50 -19.29
N CYS A 115 -17.70 3.34 -19.14
CA CYS A 115 -18.38 3.56 -17.85
C CYS A 115 -19.60 2.66 -17.65
N LYS A 116 -20.28 2.23 -18.73
CA LYS A 116 -21.52 1.43 -18.64
C LYS A 116 -21.28 -0.08 -18.73
N ILE A 117 -20.03 -0.52 -18.55
CA ILE A 117 -19.66 -1.94 -18.52
C ILE A 117 -20.35 -2.63 -17.34
N GLY A 118 -20.25 -2.04 -16.14
CA GLY A 118 -20.93 -2.45 -14.90
C GLY A 118 -20.48 -3.78 -14.28
N ARG A 119 -19.72 -4.62 -14.99
CA ARG A 119 -19.26 -5.95 -14.53
C ARG A 119 -17.88 -6.27 -15.10
N LEU A 120 -17.07 -6.99 -14.34
CA LEU A 120 -15.72 -7.40 -14.78
C LEU A 120 -15.76 -8.43 -15.93
N ASP A 121 -16.82 -9.24 -16.02
CA ASP A 121 -16.96 -10.31 -17.03
C ASP A 121 -17.18 -9.82 -18.47
N ARG A 122 -17.36 -8.50 -18.65
CA ARG A 122 -17.42 -7.81 -19.95
C ARG A 122 -16.09 -7.13 -20.33
N LEU A 123 -15.03 -7.30 -19.53
CA LEU A 123 -13.69 -6.84 -19.88
C LEU A 123 -13.02 -7.80 -20.87
N LEU A 124 -12.07 -7.26 -21.63
CA LEU A 124 -11.33 -7.99 -22.67
C LEU A 124 -10.80 -9.36 -22.21
N ALA A 125 -10.32 -9.48 -20.98
CA ALA A 125 -9.79 -10.72 -20.40
C ALA A 125 -10.70 -11.96 -20.51
N PHE A 126 -12.03 -11.77 -20.58
CA PHE A 126 -13.01 -12.86 -20.70
C PHE A 126 -13.38 -13.18 -22.16
N ALA A 127 -13.00 -12.31 -23.10
CA ALA A 127 -13.14 -12.51 -24.55
C ALA A 127 -11.78 -12.76 -25.24
N TYR A 128 -10.67 -12.63 -24.52
CA TYR A 128 -9.33 -12.69 -25.06
C TYR A 128 -8.90 -14.13 -25.35
N ASN A 129 -8.79 -14.46 -26.63
CA ASN A 129 -8.25 -15.73 -27.10
C ASN A 129 -6.87 -15.51 -27.77
N PRO A 130 -5.75 -15.89 -27.12
CA PRO A 130 -4.42 -15.77 -27.70
C PRO A 130 -4.21 -16.77 -28.85
N LYS A 131 -3.26 -16.45 -29.73
CA LYS A 131 -2.75 -17.38 -30.76
C LYS A 131 -1.38 -17.93 -30.33
N PRO A 132 -0.92 -19.08 -30.87
CA PRO A 132 0.43 -19.58 -30.62
C PRO A 132 1.51 -18.51 -30.86
N PRO A 133 2.60 -18.48 -30.07
CA PRO A 133 2.95 -19.42 -28.99
C PRO A 133 2.29 -19.13 -27.64
N GLU A 134 1.49 -18.07 -27.52
CA GLU A 134 0.96 -17.61 -26.22
C GLU A 134 -0.18 -18.49 -25.68
N SER A 135 -0.93 -19.14 -26.58
CA SER A 135 -1.94 -20.15 -26.20
C SER A 135 -1.35 -21.36 -25.47
N ASP A 136 -0.10 -21.69 -25.77
CA ASP A 136 0.53 -22.99 -25.48
C ASP A 136 1.22 -23.00 -24.10
N VAL A 137 1.41 -21.82 -23.50
CA VAL A 137 1.91 -21.62 -22.14
C VAL A 137 0.74 -21.48 -21.18
N ASN A 138 0.83 -22.01 -19.95
CA ASN A 138 -0.15 -21.78 -18.89
C ASN A 138 0.50 -21.14 -17.66
N GLY A 139 0.57 -19.82 -17.66
CA GLY A 139 1.10 -18.99 -16.59
C GLY A 139 0.26 -18.98 -15.32
N TRP A 140 -0.93 -19.58 -15.27
CA TRP A 140 -1.64 -19.78 -14.00
C TRP A 140 -0.98 -20.85 -13.11
N GLN A 141 -0.15 -21.73 -13.69
CA GLN A 141 0.51 -22.83 -12.96
C GLN A 141 1.88 -22.47 -12.39
N ILE A 142 2.38 -21.24 -12.63
CA ILE A 142 3.72 -20.80 -12.21
C ILE A 142 3.85 -20.66 -10.68
N TYR A 143 2.77 -20.29 -10.00
CA TYR A 143 2.75 -20.14 -8.55
C TYR A 143 2.02 -21.29 -7.88
N ASP A 144 2.70 -21.92 -6.92
CA ASP A 144 2.16 -22.93 -6.02
C ASP A 144 2.70 -22.60 -4.61
N ALA A 145 1.79 -22.23 -3.72
CA ALA A 145 2.14 -21.81 -2.37
C ALA A 145 2.89 -22.91 -1.58
N ARG A 146 2.59 -24.20 -1.81
CA ARG A 146 3.30 -25.30 -1.13
C ARG A 146 4.72 -25.48 -1.68
N LYS A 147 4.92 -25.30 -2.99
CA LYS A 147 6.28 -25.31 -3.58
C LYS A 147 7.11 -24.13 -3.09
N GLU A 148 6.53 -22.93 -3.01
CA GLU A 148 7.24 -21.75 -2.53
C GLU A 148 7.59 -21.84 -1.04
N PHE A 149 6.65 -22.27 -0.18
CA PHE A 149 6.98 -22.52 1.23
C PHE A 149 8.05 -23.62 1.38
N LYS A 150 8.01 -24.69 0.56
CA LYS A 150 9.06 -25.72 0.54
C LYS A 150 10.42 -25.15 0.11
N ARG A 151 10.47 -24.25 -0.89
CA ARG A 151 11.69 -23.54 -1.32
C ARG A 151 12.29 -22.70 -0.18
N LEU A 152 11.44 -22.04 0.60
CA LEU A 152 11.81 -21.30 1.82
C LEU A 152 12.17 -22.22 3.02
N GLY A 153 12.22 -23.54 2.83
CA GLY A 153 12.60 -24.51 3.86
C GLY A 153 11.50 -24.88 4.85
N ILE A 154 10.23 -24.64 4.52
CA ILE A 154 9.06 -24.98 5.34
C ILE A 154 8.42 -26.22 4.74
N SER A 155 8.53 -27.38 5.42
CA SER A 155 7.87 -28.61 5.00
C SER A 155 7.35 -29.39 6.20
N PRO A 156 6.36 -30.29 6.03
CA PRO A 156 5.89 -31.16 7.11
C PRO A 156 6.97 -32.08 7.70
N LYS A 157 8.07 -32.32 6.97
CA LYS A 157 9.23 -33.11 7.43
C LYS A 157 10.28 -32.28 8.16
N ASP A 158 10.16 -30.95 8.12
CA ASP A 158 11.08 -29.98 8.69
C ASP A 158 10.47 -29.26 9.91
N SER A 159 9.67 -29.97 10.73
CA SER A 159 9.01 -29.41 11.93
C SER A 159 9.96 -28.67 12.87
N GLU A 160 11.18 -29.17 12.96
CA GLU A 160 12.31 -28.60 13.73
C GLU A 160 12.68 -27.18 13.32
N LYS A 161 12.34 -26.76 12.09
CA LYS A 161 12.60 -25.39 11.60
C LYS A 161 11.58 -24.37 12.12
N GLY A 162 10.66 -24.76 13.01
CA GLY A 162 9.80 -23.88 13.80
C GLY A 162 8.52 -23.41 13.11
N TRP A 163 8.26 -23.81 11.87
CA TRP A 163 7.12 -23.36 11.06
C TRP A 163 6.30 -24.53 10.51
N ARG A 164 4.97 -24.37 10.48
CA ARG A 164 4.00 -25.28 9.86
C ARG A 164 3.10 -24.52 8.87
N ILE A 165 2.52 -25.24 7.91
CA ILE A 165 1.45 -24.72 7.05
C ILE A 165 0.12 -25.04 7.74
N SER A 166 -0.70 -24.02 8.00
CA SER A 166 -2.07 -24.15 8.47
C SER A 166 -3.05 -24.08 7.31
N GLU A 167 -4.09 -24.91 7.38
CA GLU A 167 -5.21 -24.97 6.43
C GLU A 167 -6.48 -24.34 7.02
N ILE A 168 -6.36 -23.59 8.13
CA ILE A 168 -7.46 -22.88 8.80
C ILE A 168 -8.28 -21.96 7.88
N ASN A 169 -7.68 -21.50 6.78
CA ASN A 169 -8.30 -20.61 5.80
C ASN A 169 -8.58 -21.27 4.44
N ALA A 170 -8.54 -22.60 4.35
CA ALA A 170 -8.69 -23.32 3.07
C ALA A 170 -10.02 -23.05 2.33
N ASP A 171 -11.07 -22.67 3.07
CA ASP A 171 -12.38 -22.27 2.55
C ASP A 171 -12.63 -20.75 2.59
N TYR A 172 -11.59 -19.97 2.91
CA TYR A 172 -11.59 -18.51 3.09
C TYR A 172 -12.59 -17.96 4.13
N LYS A 173 -13.13 -18.79 5.03
CA LYS A 173 -14.05 -18.32 6.09
C LYS A 173 -13.30 -17.59 7.22
N TYR A 174 -12.06 -17.98 7.50
CA TYR A 174 -11.26 -17.41 8.58
C TYR A 174 -10.77 -15.98 8.28
N SER A 175 -10.24 -15.74 7.07
CA SER A 175 -10.02 -14.39 6.55
C SER A 175 -10.17 -14.37 5.03
N LYS A 176 -11.22 -13.69 4.57
CA LYS A 176 -11.62 -13.56 3.16
C LYS A 176 -10.56 -12.91 2.25
N THR A 177 -9.52 -12.31 2.83
CA THR A 177 -8.49 -11.53 2.11
C THR A 177 -7.07 -12.11 2.24
N TYR A 178 -6.92 -13.23 2.96
CA TYR A 178 -5.68 -13.98 3.04
C TYR A 178 -5.73 -15.21 2.12
N PRO A 179 -4.56 -15.79 1.78
CA PRO A 179 -4.51 -17.00 0.98
C PRO A 179 -5.13 -18.19 1.71
N ALA A 180 -5.47 -19.24 0.96
CA ALA A 180 -6.00 -20.49 1.49
C ALA A 180 -5.04 -21.18 2.49
N LEU A 181 -3.72 -21.08 2.23
CA LEU A 181 -2.66 -21.69 3.02
C LEU A 181 -1.84 -20.61 3.73
N ILE A 182 -1.68 -20.73 5.05
CA ILE A 182 -1.01 -19.73 5.89
C ILE A 182 0.12 -20.41 6.67
N ALA A 183 1.36 -19.93 6.51
CA ALA A 183 2.50 -20.42 7.27
C ALA A 183 2.59 -19.71 8.65
N VAL A 184 2.62 -20.50 9.72
CA VAL A 184 2.52 -20.09 11.14
C VAL A 184 3.49 -20.90 12.02
N PRO A 185 3.86 -20.46 13.23
CA PRO A 185 4.79 -21.21 14.07
C PRO A 185 4.24 -22.58 14.50
N THR A 186 5.10 -23.60 14.56
CA THR A 186 4.72 -24.97 14.95
C THR A 186 4.13 -25.02 16.37
N LYS A 187 4.61 -24.17 17.28
CA LYS A 187 4.14 -24.06 18.69
C LYS A 187 2.75 -23.43 18.85
N VAL A 188 2.10 -23.00 17.77
CA VAL A 188 0.80 -22.33 17.78
C VAL A 188 -0.24 -23.22 17.10
N SER A 189 -1.33 -23.55 17.81
CA SER A 189 -2.45 -24.33 17.26
C SER A 189 -3.45 -23.44 16.51
N ASP A 190 -4.27 -24.05 15.64
CA ASP A 190 -5.33 -23.31 14.92
C ASP A 190 -6.40 -22.73 15.86
N SER A 191 -6.58 -23.29 17.07
CA SER A 191 -7.44 -22.68 18.10
C SER A 191 -6.89 -21.35 18.61
N VAL A 192 -5.58 -21.22 18.83
CA VAL A 192 -4.92 -19.96 19.19
C VAL A 192 -5.07 -18.94 18.05
N LEU A 193 -4.95 -19.38 16.79
CA LEU A 193 -5.15 -18.51 15.62
C LEU A 193 -6.57 -17.92 15.54
N ARG A 194 -7.61 -18.68 15.91
CA ARG A 194 -8.99 -18.16 15.95
C ARG A 194 -9.10 -16.95 16.88
N TYR A 195 -8.68 -17.12 18.14
CA TYR A 195 -8.72 -16.04 19.14
C TYR A 195 -7.75 -14.89 18.87
N ALA A 196 -6.60 -15.13 18.25
CA ALA A 196 -5.68 -14.07 17.81
C ALA A 196 -6.26 -13.28 16.61
N GLY A 197 -6.99 -13.96 15.73
CA GLY A 197 -7.65 -13.36 14.55
C GLY A 197 -8.61 -12.24 14.91
N ASP A 198 -9.43 -12.43 15.95
CA ASP A 198 -10.43 -11.44 16.38
C ASP A 198 -9.82 -10.14 16.92
N TYR A 199 -8.52 -10.15 17.25
CA TYR A 199 -7.75 -8.97 17.67
C TYR A 199 -7.00 -8.29 16.51
N ARG A 200 -7.00 -8.86 15.31
CA ARG A 200 -6.36 -8.30 14.11
C ARG A 200 -7.43 -7.85 13.12
N SER A 201 -7.30 -6.64 12.58
CA SER A 201 -8.26 -6.12 11.58
C SER A 201 -8.49 -7.12 10.43
N ARG A 202 -9.75 -7.49 10.18
CA ARG A 202 -10.15 -8.45 9.13
C ARG A 202 -9.51 -9.85 9.29
N GLN A 203 -9.13 -10.23 10.52
CA GLN A 203 -8.50 -11.52 10.84
C GLN A 203 -7.18 -11.77 10.07
N ARG A 204 -6.49 -10.71 9.65
CA ARG A 204 -5.19 -10.76 8.95
C ARG A 204 -4.04 -10.89 9.96
N ILE A 205 -3.93 -12.07 10.56
CA ILE A 205 -2.93 -12.40 11.58
C ILE A 205 -1.47 -12.31 11.10
N PRO A 206 -0.50 -12.14 12.02
CA PRO A 206 0.91 -12.38 11.77
C PRO A 206 1.18 -13.73 11.09
N ALA A 207 1.51 -13.68 9.79
CA ALA A 207 1.75 -14.84 8.93
C ALA A 207 3.10 -14.72 8.21
N LEU A 208 3.77 -15.85 7.99
CA LEU A 208 5.08 -15.90 7.33
C LEU A 208 4.98 -15.65 5.82
N VAL A 209 5.88 -14.81 5.31
CA VAL A 209 6.05 -14.54 3.88
C VAL A 209 7.46 -14.81 3.37
N TYR A 210 8.46 -14.73 4.25
CA TYR A 210 9.85 -15.05 3.93
C TYR A 210 10.59 -15.59 5.15
N ARG A 211 11.41 -16.63 4.94
CA ARG A 211 12.33 -17.20 5.91
C ARG A 211 13.72 -17.17 5.28
N HIS A 212 14.65 -16.46 5.90
CA HIS A 212 16.00 -16.30 5.35
C HIS A 212 16.76 -17.64 5.42
N PRO A 213 17.42 -18.09 4.33
CA PRO A 213 17.88 -19.48 4.20
C PRO A 213 19.11 -19.82 5.05
N LEU A 214 19.89 -18.82 5.47
CA LEU A 214 20.98 -19.00 6.43
C LEU A 214 20.43 -18.86 7.85
N ASN A 215 20.45 -17.65 8.39
CA ASN A 215 20.12 -17.36 9.78
C ASN A 215 18.67 -17.61 10.23
N ASN A 216 17.82 -18.29 9.44
CA ASN A 216 16.43 -18.66 9.74
C ASN A 216 15.47 -17.53 10.17
N CYS A 217 15.90 -16.26 10.12
CA CYS A 217 15.09 -15.12 10.50
C CYS A 217 13.88 -14.96 9.55
N SER A 218 12.75 -14.54 10.11
CA SER A 218 11.49 -14.43 9.38
C SER A 218 11.09 -12.98 9.11
N ILE A 219 10.51 -12.75 7.93
CA ILE A 219 9.58 -11.65 7.71
C ILE A 219 8.17 -12.22 7.82
N THR A 220 7.39 -11.70 8.76
CA THR A 220 5.95 -11.93 8.88
C THR A 220 5.18 -10.66 8.53
N ARG A 221 3.91 -10.80 8.15
CA ARG A 221 3.02 -9.68 7.85
C ARG A 221 1.65 -9.84 8.51
N SER A 222 1.00 -8.72 8.82
CA SER A 222 -0.34 -8.66 9.40
C SER A 222 -1.06 -7.33 9.06
N SER A 223 -2.31 -7.22 9.50
CA SER A 223 -2.94 -5.92 9.76
C SER A 223 -2.56 -5.37 11.13
N GLN A 224 -2.95 -4.12 11.41
CA GLN A 224 -2.92 -3.59 12.78
C GLN A 224 -3.68 -4.47 13.78
N PRO A 225 -3.26 -4.46 15.06
CA PRO A 225 -4.06 -4.95 16.18
C PRO A 225 -5.25 -4.01 16.47
N LEU A 226 -6.17 -4.47 17.31
CA LEU A 226 -7.39 -3.75 17.73
C LEU A 226 -7.38 -3.43 19.25
N PRO A 227 -6.38 -2.69 19.78
CA PRO A 227 -6.26 -2.43 21.21
C PRO A 227 -7.36 -1.53 21.77
N GLY A 228 -8.06 -0.72 20.97
CA GLY A 228 -9.06 0.18 21.53
C GLY A 228 -8.46 1.39 22.26
N LEU A 229 -9.29 2.38 22.55
CA LEU A 229 -8.98 3.47 23.49
C LEU A 229 -8.62 2.96 24.89
N SER A 230 -9.12 1.77 25.26
CA SER A 230 -8.91 1.13 26.57
C SER A 230 -7.66 0.26 26.66
N GLY A 231 -6.86 0.13 25.58
CA GLY A 231 -5.67 -0.71 25.60
C GLY A 231 -5.98 -2.19 25.87
N LYS A 232 -7.10 -2.69 25.33
CA LYS A 232 -7.42 -4.12 25.26
C LYS A 232 -6.20 -4.89 24.76
N ARG A 233 -5.98 -6.05 25.36
CA ARG A 233 -4.87 -6.93 25.07
C ARG A 233 -5.39 -8.33 24.76
N ASN A 234 -4.63 -9.09 23.97
CA ASN A 234 -5.01 -10.44 23.57
C ASN A 234 -3.80 -11.37 23.74
N ALA A 235 -3.86 -12.19 24.79
CA ALA A 235 -2.79 -13.14 25.13
C ALA A 235 -2.47 -14.15 24.01
N GLN A 236 -3.40 -14.38 23.07
CA GLN A 236 -3.18 -15.29 21.93
C GLN A 236 -2.45 -14.60 20.77
N ASP A 237 -2.66 -13.30 20.55
CA ASP A 237 -1.82 -12.50 19.65
C ASP A 237 -0.41 -12.28 20.24
N GLU A 238 -0.33 -11.93 21.53
CA GLU A 238 0.94 -11.85 22.28
C GLU A 238 1.73 -13.16 22.17
N ARG A 239 1.08 -14.31 22.40
CA ARG A 239 1.67 -15.65 22.25
C ARG A 239 2.06 -15.98 20.81
N LEU A 240 1.27 -15.58 19.81
CA LEU A 240 1.59 -15.78 18.40
C LEU A 240 2.85 -15.01 18.00
N VAL A 241 2.96 -13.73 18.39
CA VAL A 241 4.13 -12.89 18.10
C VAL A 241 5.37 -13.40 18.84
N ALA A 242 5.25 -13.77 20.12
CA ALA A 242 6.34 -14.41 20.87
C ALA A 242 6.79 -15.74 20.23
N ALA A 243 5.85 -16.57 19.76
CA ALA A 243 6.17 -17.81 19.07
C ALA A 243 6.95 -17.56 17.77
N ILE A 244 6.55 -16.57 16.94
CA ILE A 244 7.28 -16.14 15.73
C ILE A 244 8.72 -15.76 16.07
N PHE A 245 8.91 -14.91 17.07
CA PHE A 245 10.21 -14.38 17.48
C PHE A 245 11.12 -15.42 18.20
N SER A 246 10.59 -16.60 18.51
CA SER A 246 11.35 -17.74 19.07
C SER A 246 11.77 -18.78 18.03
N THR A 247 11.43 -18.62 16.74
CA THR A 247 11.66 -19.65 15.71
C THR A 247 13.12 -19.84 15.26
N ASN A 248 14.04 -18.94 15.59
CA ASN A 248 15.47 -19.04 15.20
C ASN A 248 16.36 -19.82 16.20
N ARG A 249 15.79 -20.55 17.16
CA ARG A 249 16.59 -21.40 18.05
C ARG A 249 16.86 -22.77 17.40
N GLY A 250 17.87 -22.80 16.52
CA GLY A 250 18.27 -24.02 15.81
C GLY A 250 19.37 -23.85 14.76
N TRP A 251 20.22 -22.82 14.83
CA TRP A 251 21.37 -22.70 13.93
C TRP A 251 22.54 -23.57 14.42
N THR A 252 22.55 -24.83 13.99
CA THR A 252 23.70 -25.73 14.12
C THR A 252 24.41 -25.81 12.77
N THR A 253 25.58 -25.18 12.64
CA THR A 253 26.37 -25.26 11.40
C THR A 253 26.83 -26.70 11.17
N THR A 254 26.44 -27.30 10.03
CA THR A 254 26.87 -28.65 9.67
C THR A 254 28.33 -28.66 9.23
N GLN A 255 29.18 -29.26 10.06
CA GLN A 255 30.51 -29.86 9.77
C GLN A 255 31.50 -29.10 8.87
N THR A 256 32.60 -28.67 9.47
CA THR A 256 33.95 -28.75 8.86
C THR A 256 34.78 -29.79 9.62
N PRO A 257 35.64 -30.58 8.95
CA PRO A 257 36.37 -31.67 9.59
C PRO A 257 37.52 -31.16 10.46
N ASN A 258 37.66 -31.72 11.67
CA ASN A 258 38.72 -31.40 12.64
C ASN A 258 40.13 -31.62 12.05
N PRO A 259 41.02 -30.60 12.07
CA PRO A 259 42.42 -30.76 11.73
C PRO A 259 43.32 -30.45 12.95
N ALA A 260 43.43 -31.38 13.90
CA ALA A 260 44.53 -31.37 14.89
C ALA A 260 44.67 -32.70 15.65
N THR A 261 45.66 -33.51 15.26
CA THR A 261 46.35 -34.41 16.21
C THR A 261 47.80 -34.59 15.73
N PRO A 262 48.81 -34.22 16.54
CA PRO A 262 50.18 -34.67 16.33
C PRO A 262 50.48 -35.90 17.21
N ALA A 263 50.77 -37.01 16.53
CA ALA A 263 51.49 -38.22 16.94
C ALA A 263 51.88 -38.44 18.43
N ASN A 264 51.59 -39.66 18.94
CA ASN A 264 52.68 -40.65 19.03
C ASN A 264 52.23 -42.12 19.24
N ILE A 265 52.95 -43.02 18.53
CA ILE A 265 53.25 -44.43 18.87
C ILE A 265 52.09 -45.46 18.87
N SER A 266 52.15 -46.38 17.90
CA SER A 266 51.53 -47.72 17.89
C SER A 266 52.54 -48.77 18.42
N PRO A 267 52.24 -50.09 18.56
CA PRO A 267 50.97 -50.81 18.32
C PRO A 267 50.53 -51.76 19.47
N GLU A 268 49.32 -52.35 19.40
CA GLU A 268 49.11 -53.82 19.31
C GLU A 268 47.63 -54.29 19.37
N SER A 269 47.40 -55.46 18.76
CA SER A 269 46.33 -56.45 18.97
C SER A 269 44.85 -56.01 19.09
N SER A 270 44.16 -56.18 17.96
CA SER A 270 42.90 -56.95 17.85
C SER A 270 42.33 -57.66 19.09
N VAL A 271 41.06 -57.40 19.38
CA VAL A 271 40.08 -58.43 19.77
C VAL A 271 38.69 -58.08 19.24
N VAL A 272 38.07 -59.03 18.55
CA VAL A 272 36.67 -58.98 18.14
C VAL A 272 35.85 -59.60 19.28
N ASN A 273 34.68 -59.04 19.60
CA ASN A 273 33.67 -59.76 20.37
C ASN A 273 32.28 -59.50 19.79
N LEU A 274 31.68 -60.56 19.27
CA LEU A 274 30.28 -60.66 18.86
C LEU A 274 29.60 -61.61 19.86
N ASN A 275 28.47 -61.18 20.42
CA ASN A 275 27.26 -61.98 20.65
C ASN A 275 26.14 -61.00 21.08
N GLU A 276 24.98 -60.98 20.43
CA GLU A 276 23.81 -61.86 20.68
C GLU A 276 23.25 -61.67 22.12
N SER A 277 21.96 -61.47 22.35
CA SER A 277 20.81 -62.06 21.63
C SER A 277 19.56 -61.17 21.63
N ALA A 278 18.58 -61.50 20.77
CA ALA A 278 17.28 -60.84 20.66
C ALA A 278 16.14 -61.63 21.35
N ALA A 279 15.06 -60.92 21.72
CA ALA A 279 13.68 -61.39 21.91
C ALA A 279 12.79 -60.11 21.90
N ASP A 280 11.82 -59.95 21.00
CA ASP A 280 10.41 -60.38 21.13
C ASP A 280 9.68 -59.80 22.38
N SER A 281 8.46 -59.25 22.31
CA SER A 281 7.47 -59.17 21.21
C SER A 281 6.39 -58.09 21.49
N SER A 282 5.42 -57.94 20.57
CA SER A 282 4.30 -56.98 20.59
C SER A 282 3.21 -57.24 21.64
N PHE A 283 2.57 -56.18 22.16
CA PHE A 283 1.14 -56.24 22.53
C PHE A 283 0.44 -54.87 22.43
N VAL A 284 -0.90 -54.90 22.38
CA VAL A 284 -1.81 -53.76 22.13
C VAL A 284 -2.44 -53.29 23.43
N GLY A 285 -2.51 -51.98 23.67
CA GLY A 285 -3.21 -51.40 24.82
C GLY A 285 -3.96 -50.13 24.41
N VAL A 286 -5.29 -50.21 24.37
CA VAL A 286 -6.18 -49.04 24.25
C VAL A 286 -6.63 -48.68 25.65
N ASP A 287 -6.33 -47.48 26.12
CA ASP A 287 -6.95 -46.89 27.31
C ASP A 287 -7.18 -45.39 27.08
N ASP A 288 -8.43 -45.04 26.78
CA ASP A 288 -8.98 -43.68 26.96
C ASP A 288 -9.40 -43.52 28.43
N ALA A 289 -8.81 -42.58 29.16
CA ALA A 289 -9.51 -41.82 30.21
C ALA A 289 -8.62 -40.70 30.82
N ASP A 290 -9.01 -39.47 30.51
CA ASP A 290 -8.78 -38.21 31.22
C ASP A 290 -7.97 -38.18 32.53
N ALA A 291 -6.88 -37.40 32.52
CA ALA A 291 -6.43 -36.65 33.69
C ALA A 291 -6.05 -35.21 33.29
N ILE A 292 -6.92 -34.26 33.63
CA ILE A 292 -6.76 -32.84 33.34
C ILE A 292 -5.53 -32.28 34.07
N ASN A 293 -4.56 -31.76 33.33
CA ASN A 293 -3.64 -30.75 33.87
C ASN A 293 -3.32 -29.67 32.83
N SER A 294 -4.30 -28.80 32.60
CA SER A 294 -4.17 -27.62 31.73
C SER A 294 -3.27 -26.55 32.35
N GLY A 295 -1.97 -26.83 32.39
CA GLY A 295 -0.95 -25.84 32.72
C GLY A 295 -1.06 -24.65 31.75
N LYS A 296 -1.37 -23.46 32.28
CA LYS A 296 -1.30 -22.20 31.53
C LYS A 296 0.16 -21.95 31.16
N ILE A 297 0.58 -22.36 29.96
CA ILE A 297 1.81 -21.87 29.34
C ILE A 297 1.61 -20.36 29.10
N THR A 298 2.19 -19.57 29.98
CA THR A 298 2.23 -18.11 29.93
C THR A 298 3.19 -17.62 28.83
N VAL A 299 3.17 -16.31 28.54
CA VAL A 299 4.22 -15.71 27.69
C VAL A 299 5.58 -15.90 28.37
N ASP A 300 5.62 -15.74 29.70
CA ASP A 300 6.81 -15.97 30.52
C ASP A 300 7.32 -17.42 30.40
N ASP A 301 6.48 -18.45 30.32
CA ASP A 301 6.95 -19.83 30.12
C ASP A 301 7.61 -20.05 28.75
N LEU A 302 7.14 -19.36 27.70
CA LEU A 302 7.76 -19.40 26.37
C LEU A 302 9.06 -18.59 26.30
N THR A 303 9.24 -17.60 27.18
CA THR A 303 10.47 -16.81 27.30
C THR A 303 11.43 -17.29 28.41
N ASN A 304 10.96 -18.11 29.36
CA ASN A 304 11.73 -18.64 30.50
C ASN A 304 12.07 -20.12 30.35
N SER A 305 11.42 -20.86 29.43
CA SER A 305 12.05 -22.00 28.75
C SER A 305 13.22 -21.55 27.84
N ALA A 306 13.72 -20.33 28.04
CA ALA A 306 15.00 -19.81 27.59
C ALA A 306 16.05 -19.78 28.71
N GLU A 307 16.03 -20.75 29.63
CA GLU A 307 17.28 -21.08 30.30
C GLU A 307 18.34 -21.32 29.21
N THR A 308 19.45 -20.61 29.34
CA THR A 308 20.50 -20.57 28.34
C THR A 308 21.15 -21.93 28.24
N ASP A 309 20.89 -22.65 27.16
CA ASP A 309 21.75 -23.75 26.72
C ASP A 309 23.20 -23.21 26.63
N PRO A 310 24.13 -23.65 27.48
CA PRO A 310 25.48 -23.10 27.53
C PRO A 310 26.28 -23.43 26.27
N ASP A 311 25.89 -24.45 25.50
CA ASP A 311 26.58 -24.90 24.29
C ASP A 311 26.04 -24.27 22.99
N ALA A 312 24.99 -23.43 23.06
CA ALA A 312 24.50 -22.70 21.90
C ALA A 312 25.51 -21.62 21.44
N PRO A 313 26.05 -21.68 20.20
CA PRO A 313 27.11 -20.77 19.77
C PRO A 313 26.62 -19.33 19.67
N LYS A 314 27.05 -18.50 20.62
CA LYS A 314 26.80 -17.04 20.61
C LYS A 314 27.52 -16.41 19.42
N ILE A 315 26.75 -15.88 18.46
CA ILE A 315 27.29 -15.08 17.35
C ILE A 315 27.77 -13.73 17.92
N TYR A 316 29.06 -13.65 18.27
CA TYR A 316 29.68 -12.42 18.75
C TYR A 316 29.53 -11.29 17.71
N GLY A 317 28.85 -10.22 18.11
CA GLY A 317 28.62 -9.02 17.29
C GLY A 317 27.18 -8.82 16.80
N ALA A 318 26.32 -9.84 16.82
CA ALA A 318 24.92 -9.71 16.42
C ALA A 318 24.05 -9.23 17.59
N GLN A 319 23.58 -7.97 17.55
CA GLN A 319 22.54 -7.47 18.46
C GLN A 319 21.17 -7.98 18.02
N GLN A 320 20.75 -9.16 18.52
CA GLN A 320 19.41 -9.68 18.25
C GLN A 320 18.35 -8.78 18.90
N ARG A 321 17.53 -8.16 18.05
CA ARG A 321 16.46 -7.24 18.45
C ARG A 321 15.32 -7.34 17.44
N ASN A 322 14.27 -8.07 17.80
CA ASN A 322 13.12 -8.27 16.93
C ASN A 322 12.39 -6.95 16.69
N LEU A 323 11.86 -6.75 15.49
CA LEU A 323 11.29 -5.47 15.06
C LEU A 323 9.84 -5.63 14.61
N ILE A 324 8.98 -4.77 15.15
CA ILE A 324 7.60 -4.57 14.69
C ILE A 324 7.60 -3.27 13.87
N VAL A 325 7.19 -3.35 12.62
CA VAL A 325 7.22 -2.25 11.67
C VAL A 325 5.79 -1.83 11.36
N ASP A 326 5.40 -0.66 11.86
CA ASP A 326 4.20 0.02 11.38
C ASP A 326 4.59 0.94 10.22
N ALA A 327 4.09 0.66 9.02
CA ALA A 327 4.42 1.46 7.85
C ALA A 327 3.90 2.91 7.93
N ARG A 328 2.97 3.23 8.85
CA ARG A 328 2.37 4.56 8.98
C ARG A 328 3.35 5.61 9.53
N PRO A 329 3.09 6.90 9.31
CA PRO A 329 3.61 7.95 10.17
C PRO A 329 3.06 7.82 11.59
N THR A 330 3.88 8.19 12.58
CA THR A 330 3.55 8.12 14.02
C THR A 330 2.21 8.79 14.34
N VAL A 331 1.96 9.97 13.78
CA VAL A 331 0.70 10.74 13.97
C VAL A 331 -0.52 9.92 13.56
N ASN A 332 -0.53 9.38 12.33
CA ASN A 332 -1.64 8.59 11.81
C ASN A 332 -1.85 7.27 12.60
N ALA A 333 -0.79 6.69 13.16
CA ALA A 333 -0.91 5.52 14.03
C ALA A 333 -1.62 5.86 15.35
N TYR A 334 -1.25 6.98 16.00
CA TYR A 334 -1.94 7.49 17.19
C TYR A 334 -3.37 7.96 16.91
N ALA A 335 -3.64 8.59 15.76
CA ALA A 335 -5.00 8.96 15.35
C ALA A 335 -5.91 7.73 15.24
N MET A 336 -5.42 6.63 14.66
CA MET A 336 -6.16 5.36 14.61
C MET A 336 -6.34 4.73 16.01
N GLN A 337 -5.41 4.93 16.94
CA GLN A 337 -5.58 4.53 18.34
C GLN A 337 -6.76 5.27 19.01
N ALA A 338 -6.99 6.54 18.66
CA ALA A 338 -8.13 7.31 19.18
C ALA A 338 -9.51 6.80 18.71
N VAL A 339 -9.57 6.11 17.56
CA VAL A 339 -10.79 5.45 17.05
C VAL A 339 -10.95 4.02 17.61
N GLY A 340 -9.97 3.55 18.37
CA GLY A 340 -9.95 2.21 18.96
C GLY A 340 -9.31 1.13 18.09
N LEU A 341 -8.54 1.54 17.08
CA LEU A 341 -7.58 0.70 16.37
C LEU A 341 -6.22 0.92 17.07
N GLY A 342 -5.08 0.90 16.35
CA GLY A 342 -3.79 1.34 16.90
C GLY A 342 -2.61 0.50 16.45
N SER A 343 -1.63 0.34 17.34
CA SER A 343 -0.48 -0.55 17.18
C SER A 343 -0.12 -1.16 18.55
N GLU A 344 0.74 -2.17 18.53
CA GLU A 344 1.22 -2.97 19.65
C GLU A 344 1.80 -2.07 20.76
N LYS A 345 1.35 -2.27 22.00
CA LYS A 345 1.91 -1.61 23.20
C LYS A 345 3.09 -2.44 23.69
N MET A 346 4.31 -1.90 23.62
CA MET A 346 5.55 -2.68 23.81
C MET A 346 5.67 -3.39 25.17
N ASP A 347 5.01 -2.90 26.23
CA ASP A 347 4.88 -3.58 27.52
C ASP A 347 4.38 -5.03 27.42
N TYR A 348 3.56 -5.33 26.40
CA TYR A 348 2.97 -6.66 26.17
C TYR A 348 3.72 -7.48 25.11
N TYR A 349 4.76 -6.91 24.49
CA TYR A 349 5.58 -7.56 23.46
C TYR A 349 7.08 -7.46 23.84
N PRO A 350 7.50 -8.09 24.96
CA PRO A 350 8.86 -8.02 25.46
C PRO A 350 9.87 -8.59 24.44
N GLY A 351 11.08 -8.02 24.41
CA GLY A 351 12.14 -8.44 23.48
C GLY A 351 11.96 -7.94 22.04
N ALA A 352 10.97 -7.08 21.77
CA ALA A 352 10.79 -6.39 20.49
C ALA A 352 10.95 -4.87 20.63
N GLU A 353 11.37 -4.23 19.53
CA GLU A 353 11.23 -2.79 19.27
C GLU A 353 10.12 -2.58 18.24
N LYS A 354 9.42 -1.44 18.32
CA LYS A 354 8.54 -0.98 17.25
C LYS A 354 9.11 0.26 16.58
N ALA A 355 9.00 0.34 15.25
CA ALA A 355 9.38 1.50 14.45
C ALA A 355 8.25 1.94 13.50
N TYR A 356 8.07 3.26 13.36
CA TYR A 356 7.13 3.90 12.42
C TYR A 356 7.88 4.42 11.19
N LEU A 357 7.46 4.05 9.97
CA LEU A 357 8.20 4.37 8.72
C LEU A 357 7.74 5.62 7.96
N GLY A 358 6.72 6.34 8.42
CA GLY A 358 6.34 7.60 7.76
C GLY A 358 5.78 7.45 6.33
N ILE A 359 5.24 6.29 5.94
CA ILE A 359 4.68 6.08 4.61
C ILE A 359 3.20 6.47 4.60
N ASP A 360 2.90 7.57 3.92
CA ASP A 360 1.57 8.19 3.83
C ASP A 360 0.45 7.25 3.30
N ASN A 361 -0.81 7.67 3.46
CA ASN A 361 -1.97 6.89 3.01
C ASN A 361 -2.18 6.92 1.48
N ILE A 362 -3.15 6.12 1.02
CA ILE A 362 -3.49 5.97 -0.40
C ILE A 362 -3.93 7.29 -1.08
N HIS A 363 -4.44 8.26 -0.31
CA HIS A 363 -4.88 9.56 -0.81
C HIS A 363 -3.72 10.50 -1.11
N VAL A 364 -2.68 10.52 -0.26
CA VAL A 364 -1.45 11.28 -0.51
C VAL A 364 -0.76 10.75 -1.76
N MET A 365 -0.65 9.43 -1.92
CA MET A 365 -0.02 8.83 -3.10
C MET A 365 -0.81 9.09 -4.40
N ARG A 366 -2.15 9.17 -4.32
CA ARG A 366 -3.00 9.60 -5.45
C ARG A 366 -2.71 11.06 -5.84
N LYS A 367 -2.78 11.98 -4.87
CA LYS A 367 -2.52 13.42 -5.10
C LYS A 367 -1.12 13.67 -5.64
N SER A 368 -0.13 12.91 -5.15
CA SER A 368 1.24 12.94 -5.66
C SER A 368 1.28 12.61 -7.15
N LEU A 369 0.68 11.49 -7.57
CA LEU A 369 0.63 11.12 -8.98
C LEU A 369 -0.22 12.08 -9.83
N GLU A 370 -1.35 12.57 -9.34
CA GLU A 370 -2.15 13.60 -10.02
C GLU A 370 -1.31 14.85 -10.31
N CYS A 371 -0.47 15.28 -9.36
CA CYS A 371 0.45 16.40 -9.53
C CYS A 371 1.56 16.13 -10.59
N VAL A 372 2.10 14.90 -10.65
CA VAL A 372 3.03 14.48 -11.73
C VAL A 372 2.33 14.55 -13.08
N VAL A 373 1.13 14.01 -13.18
CA VAL A 373 0.37 13.95 -14.44
C VAL A 373 -0.01 15.36 -14.92
N ASP A 374 -0.35 16.27 -14.02
CA ASP A 374 -0.61 17.67 -14.38
C ASP A 374 0.68 18.44 -14.77
N ALA A 375 1.85 18.07 -14.23
CA ALA A 375 3.15 18.61 -14.65
C ALA A 375 3.55 18.18 -16.09
N LEU A 376 3.05 17.02 -16.54
CA LEU A 376 3.27 16.47 -17.88
C LEU A 376 2.20 16.94 -18.90
N LYS A 377 1.03 17.39 -18.41
CA LYS A 377 -0.16 17.70 -19.23
C LYS A 377 0.11 18.63 -20.40
N GLU A 378 0.74 19.78 -20.20
CA GLU A 378 0.97 20.76 -21.27
C GLU A 378 2.17 20.40 -22.16
N SER A 379 3.15 19.70 -21.60
CA SER A 379 4.39 19.34 -22.29
C SER A 379 4.19 18.27 -23.36
N ASP A 380 3.19 17.39 -23.23
CA ASP A 380 2.84 16.40 -24.28
C ASP A 380 2.17 17.02 -25.52
N TYR A 381 1.53 18.19 -25.40
CA TYR A 381 0.89 18.88 -26.54
C TYR A 381 1.81 19.90 -27.21
N LEU A 382 2.60 20.64 -26.41
CA LEU A 382 3.39 21.79 -26.88
C LEU A 382 4.86 21.44 -27.20
N ASN A 383 5.27 20.18 -26.98
CA ASN A 383 6.67 19.74 -27.10
C ASN A 383 7.64 20.60 -26.26
N VAL A 384 7.20 20.99 -25.07
CA VAL A 384 8.00 21.74 -24.07
C VAL A 384 8.44 20.80 -22.95
N LEU A 385 9.41 21.24 -22.13
CA LEU A 385 9.85 20.46 -20.98
C LEU A 385 8.74 20.33 -19.92
N PRO A 386 8.72 19.24 -19.12
CA PRO A 386 7.84 19.11 -17.96
C PRO A 386 7.95 20.28 -16.98
N ASN A 387 6.87 20.57 -16.25
CA ASN A 387 6.90 21.59 -15.20
C ASN A 387 7.66 21.08 -13.96
N TYR A 388 8.97 21.38 -13.90
CA TYR A 388 9.86 20.93 -12.83
C TYR A 388 9.41 21.34 -11.41
N ASP A 389 8.74 22.49 -11.25
CA ASP A 389 8.26 22.92 -9.94
C ASP A 389 7.05 22.10 -9.49
N MET A 390 6.17 21.71 -10.41
CA MET A 390 5.10 20.74 -10.12
C MET A 390 5.66 19.34 -9.87
N LEU A 391 6.65 18.89 -10.65
CA LEU A 391 7.35 17.62 -10.39
C LEU A 391 7.98 17.61 -8.98
N ARG A 392 8.62 18.69 -8.54
CA ARG A 392 9.16 18.81 -7.17
C ARG A 392 8.06 18.84 -6.12
N LYS A 393 6.98 19.61 -6.34
CA LYS A 393 5.81 19.68 -5.44
C LYS A 393 5.06 18.35 -5.30
N SER A 394 5.10 17.49 -6.32
CA SER A 394 4.47 16.17 -6.28
C SER A 394 5.00 15.28 -5.14
N GLY A 395 6.27 15.45 -4.77
CA GLY A 395 6.94 14.60 -3.80
C GLY A 395 7.14 13.14 -4.24
N TRP A 396 6.84 12.76 -5.49
CA TRP A 396 6.84 11.36 -5.95
C TRP A 396 8.14 10.62 -5.58
N ILE A 397 9.29 11.17 -5.96
CA ILE A 397 10.62 10.61 -5.67
C ILE A 397 10.90 10.48 -4.17
N ARG A 398 10.40 11.43 -3.34
CA ARG A 398 10.50 11.33 -1.88
C ARG A 398 9.68 10.16 -1.34
N HIS A 399 8.48 9.91 -1.87
CA HIS A 399 7.67 8.75 -1.47
C HIS A 399 8.34 7.42 -1.88
N ILE A 400 8.94 7.34 -3.09
CA ILE A 400 9.72 6.16 -3.52
C ILE A 400 10.95 5.95 -2.62
N ALA A 401 11.70 7.02 -2.32
CA ALA A 401 12.85 6.97 -1.42
C ALA A 401 12.47 6.49 0.00
N ASN A 402 11.37 7.02 0.57
CA ASN A 402 10.88 6.57 1.89
C ASN A 402 10.52 5.07 1.90
N ILE A 403 9.91 4.56 0.83
CA ILE A 403 9.60 3.12 0.68
C ILE A 403 10.91 2.30 0.62
N LEU A 404 11.90 2.74 -0.16
CA LEU A 404 13.20 2.07 -0.28
C LEU A 404 13.99 2.07 1.02
N ASP A 405 14.05 3.19 1.72
CA ASP A 405 14.76 3.32 3.01
C ASP A 405 14.07 2.51 4.11
N GLY A 406 12.74 2.50 4.17
CA GLY A 406 11.97 1.63 5.08
C GLY A 406 12.16 0.14 4.78
N THR A 407 12.29 -0.22 3.50
CA THR A 407 12.64 -1.58 3.08
C THR A 407 14.09 -1.94 3.44
N SER A 408 15.02 -1.01 3.24
CA SER A 408 16.44 -1.14 3.60
C SER A 408 16.60 -1.43 5.10
N LEU A 409 15.81 -0.78 5.97
CA LEU A 409 15.76 -1.10 7.39
C LEU A 409 15.37 -2.58 7.63
N ILE A 410 14.24 -3.02 7.07
CA ILE A 410 13.74 -4.40 7.23
C ILE A 410 14.79 -5.43 6.74
N ALA A 411 15.35 -5.20 5.56
CA ALA A 411 16.36 -6.07 4.97
C ALA A 411 17.65 -6.10 5.82
N ARG A 412 18.07 -4.99 6.44
CA ARG A 412 19.20 -4.96 7.38
C ARG A 412 18.88 -5.72 8.67
N THR A 413 17.68 -5.57 9.23
CA THR A 413 17.28 -6.27 10.46
C THR A 413 17.29 -7.80 10.28
N VAL A 414 16.76 -8.31 9.16
CA VAL A 414 16.74 -9.75 8.87
C VAL A 414 18.12 -10.24 8.43
N GLY A 415 18.75 -9.55 7.47
CA GLY A 415 19.96 -10.02 6.80
C GLY A 415 21.27 -9.79 7.56
N ILE A 416 21.37 -8.69 8.33
CA ILE A 416 22.60 -8.28 9.04
C ILE A 416 22.44 -8.38 10.56
N MET A 417 21.29 -7.99 11.13
CA MET A 417 21.07 -8.05 12.58
C MET A 417 20.56 -9.40 13.09
N HIS A 418 20.39 -10.40 12.20
CA HIS A 418 19.92 -11.74 12.54
C HIS A 418 18.64 -11.73 13.41
N SER A 419 17.70 -10.85 13.09
CA SER A 419 16.49 -10.58 13.88
C SER A 419 15.21 -10.74 13.06
N HIS A 420 14.11 -11.13 13.72
CA HIS A 420 12.80 -11.29 13.06
C HIS A 420 12.11 -9.94 12.86
N VAL A 421 11.31 -9.82 11.80
CA VAL A 421 10.52 -8.62 11.52
C VAL A 421 9.04 -8.97 11.30
N LEU A 422 8.14 -8.26 11.99
CA LEU A 422 6.70 -8.25 11.74
C LEU A 422 6.31 -6.93 11.06
N ILE A 423 5.80 -6.97 9.83
CA ILE A 423 5.38 -5.78 9.08
C ILE A 423 3.85 -5.65 9.11
N HIS A 424 3.34 -4.48 9.49
CA HIS A 424 1.93 -4.14 9.32
C HIS A 424 1.74 -2.69 8.88
N CYS A 425 0.48 -2.32 8.64
CA CYS A 425 0.03 -0.93 8.56
C CYS A 425 -1.41 -0.91 9.10
N SER A 426 -2.35 -0.18 8.49
CA SER A 426 -3.79 -0.32 8.81
C SER A 426 -4.31 -1.71 8.42
N ASP A 427 -4.69 -1.95 7.16
CA ASP A 427 -5.27 -3.23 6.71
C ASP A 427 -4.24 -4.30 6.31
N GLY A 428 -2.96 -3.94 6.11
CA GLY A 428 -1.91 -4.93 5.82
C GLY A 428 -1.83 -5.44 4.37
N TRP A 429 -2.41 -4.71 3.39
CA TRP A 429 -2.40 -5.09 1.95
C TRP A 429 -1.83 -4.03 0.99
N ASP A 430 -1.58 -2.79 1.44
CA ASP A 430 -1.00 -1.73 0.61
C ASP A 430 0.50 -1.59 0.90
N ARG A 431 0.87 -0.70 1.82
CA ARG A 431 2.25 -0.43 2.27
C ARG A 431 2.99 -1.69 2.74
N THR A 432 2.27 -2.60 3.39
CA THR A 432 2.80 -3.89 3.85
C THR A 432 3.22 -4.79 2.69
N SER A 433 2.49 -4.78 1.56
CA SER A 433 2.86 -5.53 0.35
C SER A 433 4.08 -4.91 -0.32
N GLN A 434 4.17 -3.57 -0.38
CA GLN A 434 5.36 -2.85 -0.88
C GLN A 434 6.61 -3.24 -0.08
N LEU A 435 6.58 -3.04 1.23
CA LEU A 435 7.71 -3.32 2.12
C LEU A 435 8.09 -4.81 2.12
N SER A 436 7.11 -5.71 2.19
CA SER A 436 7.38 -7.16 2.22
C SER A 436 7.99 -7.67 0.92
N ALA A 437 7.44 -7.26 -0.23
CA ALA A 437 7.94 -7.71 -1.54
C ALA A 437 9.33 -7.12 -1.85
N LEU A 438 9.55 -5.82 -1.59
CA LEU A 438 10.86 -5.20 -1.83
C LEU A 438 11.93 -5.76 -0.88
N SER A 439 11.60 -6.07 0.37
CA SER A 439 12.56 -6.67 1.33
C SER A 439 13.01 -8.05 0.85
N GLN A 440 12.07 -8.81 0.27
CA GLN A 440 12.35 -10.11 -0.33
C GLN A 440 13.25 -9.99 -1.56
N ILE A 441 13.04 -9.02 -2.45
CA ILE A 441 13.94 -8.73 -3.59
C ILE A 441 15.36 -8.38 -3.11
N MET A 442 15.48 -7.62 -2.02
CA MET A 442 16.76 -7.27 -1.42
C MET A 442 17.50 -8.48 -0.81
N LEU A 443 16.77 -9.45 -0.24
CA LEU A 443 17.32 -10.56 0.54
C LEU A 443 17.53 -11.88 -0.24
N ASP A 444 16.73 -12.14 -1.28
CA ASP A 444 16.70 -13.44 -1.97
C ASP A 444 16.92 -13.27 -3.49
N PRO A 445 18.03 -13.83 -4.05
CA PRO A 445 18.31 -13.82 -5.48
C PRO A 445 17.23 -14.48 -6.33
N TYR A 446 16.47 -15.43 -5.78
CA TYR A 446 15.39 -16.08 -6.51
C TYR A 446 14.37 -15.06 -7.03
N TYR A 447 13.93 -14.12 -6.19
CA TYR A 447 12.97 -13.09 -6.59
C TYR A 447 13.54 -12.03 -7.54
N ARG A 448 14.85 -12.09 -7.85
CA ARG A 448 15.51 -11.29 -8.90
C ARG A 448 15.58 -12.02 -10.25
N THR A 449 15.17 -13.29 -10.30
CA THR A 449 14.87 -14.01 -11.56
C THR A 449 13.50 -13.57 -12.10
N LEU A 450 13.26 -13.75 -13.40
CA LEU A 450 11.97 -13.46 -14.03
C LEU A 450 10.86 -14.31 -13.41
N GLU A 451 11.11 -15.60 -13.21
CA GLU A 451 10.16 -16.55 -12.62
C GLU A 451 9.90 -16.24 -11.15
N GLY A 452 10.95 -16.01 -10.36
CA GLY A 452 10.81 -15.65 -8.96
C GLY A 452 10.10 -14.31 -8.74
N PHE A 453 10.32 -13.31 -9.61
CA PHE A 453 9.56 -12.06 -9.53
C PHE A 453 8.06 -12.27 -9.82
N ILE A 454 7.72 -13.14 -10.77
CA ILE A 454 6.32 -13.53 -11.03
C ILE A 454 5.72 -14.21 -9.79
N VAL A 455 6.43 -15.18 -9.20
CA VAL A 455 6.03 -15.85 -7.95
C VAL A 455 5.88 -14.86 -6.79
N LEU A 456 6.74 -13.85 -6.69
CA LEU A 456 6.65 -12.81 -5.66
C LEU A 456 5.37 -11.96 -5.83
N VAL A 457 4.99 -11.61 -7.07
CA VAL A 457 3.75 -10.86 -7.34
C VAL A 457 2.52 -11.73 -7.06
N GLU A 458 2.52 -12.99 -7.49
CA GLU A 458 1.42 -13.94 -7.19
C GLU A 458 1.26 -14.18 -5.68
N LYS A 459 2.36 -14.25 -4.93
CA LYS A 459 2.34 -14.40 -3.46
C LYS A 459 1.97 -13.08 -2.76
N ASP A 460 2.89 -12.12 -2.72
CA ASP A 460 2.81 -10.98 -1.79
C ASP A 460 1.78 -9.91 -2.17
N TRP A 461 1.29 -9.93 -3.41
CA TRP A 461 0.27 -9.01 -3.89
C TRP A 461 -1.06 -9.72 -4.14
N LEU A 462 -1.08 -10.80 -4.93
CA LEU A 462 -2.32 -11.42 -5.37
C LEU A 462 -2.92 -12.39 -4.34
N SER A 463 -2.13 -13.31 -3.77
CA SER A 463 -2.63 -14.27 -2.77
C SER A 463 -2.90 -13.59 -1.42
N TYR A 464 -2.03 -12.65 -1.02
CA TYR A 464 -2.21 -11.84 0.20
C TYR A 464 -3.22 -10.67 0.09
N GLY A 465 -3.93 -10.55 -1.04
CA GLY A 465 -5.13 -9.71 -1.17
C GLY A 465 -4.86 -8.21 -1.23
N HIS A 466 -3.93 -7.77 -2.09
CA HIS A 466 -3.88 -6.39 -2.53
C HIS A 466 -5.11 -6.06 -3.38
N MET A 467 -5.78 -4.96 -3.03
CA MET A 467 -7.05 -4.51 -3.60
C MET A 467 -6.91 -3.97 -5.04
N PHE A 468 -6.36 -4.76 -5.97
CA PHE A 468 -6.00 -4.33 -7.32
C PHE A 468 -7.16 -3.68 -8.07
N ARG A 469 -8.37 -4.21 -7.92
CA ARG A 469 -9.58 -3.72 -8.57
C ARG A 469 -9.98 -2.35 -8.03
N HIS A 470 -10.02 -2.18 -6.71
CA HIS A 470 -10.35 -0.87 -6.10
C HIS A 470 -9.24 0.16 -6.28
N ARG A 471 -7.98 -0.26 -6.29
CA ARG A 471 -6.80 0.61 -6.48
C ARG A 471 -6.63 1.05 -7.94
N SER A 472 -6.98 0.18 -8.89
CA SER A 472 -6.82 0.46 -10.32
C SER A 472 -8.08 1.04 -10.98
N GLY A 473 -9.29 0.60 -10.63
CA GLY A 473 -10.53 1.18 -11.17
C GLY A 473 -10.82 0.85 -12.63
N PHE A 474 -10.93 -0.45 -12.93
CA PHE A 474 -11.09 -0.96 -14.30
C PHE A 474 -12.43 -0.60 -14.98
N LEU A 475 -13.47 -0.30 -14.20
CA LEU A 475 -14.82 -0.02 -14.71
C LEU A 475 -15.07 1.46 -15.05
N SER A 476 -13.99 2.26 -15.09
CA SER A 476 -14.02 3.70 -15.39
C SER A 476 -14.90 4.54 -14.46
N SER A 477 -15.00 5.85 -14.72
CA SER A 477 -15.87 6.77 -13.98
C SER A 477 -16.32 7.92 -14.88
N ASP A 478 -17.61 8.26 -14.87
CA ASP A 478 -18.15 9.44 -15.57
C ASP A 478 -17.44 10.75 -15.22
N LYS A 479 -16.82 10.85 -14.03
CA LYS A 479 -16.03 12.02 -13.61
C LYS A 479 -14.81 12.29 -14.49
N TRP A 480 -14.35 11.31 -15.27
CA TRP A 480 -13.21 11.43 -16.19
C TRP A 480 -13.60 11.89 -17.59
N PHE A 481 -14.91 11.98 -17.86
CA PHE A 481 -15.48 12.39 -19.14
C PHE A 481 -15.96 13.84 -19.02
N THR A 482 -15.31 14.76 -19.73
CA THR A 482 -15.67 16.19 -19.72
C THR A 482 -15.88 16.74 -21.12
N ILE A 483 -16.77 17.71 -21.24
CA ILE A 483 -16.96 18.49 -22.46
C ILE A 483 -16.51 19.93 -22.16
N GLU A 484 -15.60 20.46 -22.96
CA GLU A 484 -15.13 21.85 -22.89
C GLU A 484 -16.30 22.79 -23.23
N ASN A 485 -16.32 24.00 -22.65
CA ASN A 485 -17.38 25.02 -22.79
C ASN A 485 -18.75 24.72 -22.14
N GLU A 486 -19.23 23.47 -22.03
CA GLU A 486 -20.52 23.15 -21.34
C GLU A 486 -20.56 23.60 -19.85
N ARG A 487 -19.41 23.87 -19.22
CA ARG A 487 -19.32 24.47 -17.87
C ARG A 487 -19.62 25.97 -17.81
N ILE A 488 -19.59 26.67 -18.94
CA ILE A 488 -19.80 28.14 -19.01
C ILE A 488 -21.29 28.44 -19.19
N ASP A 489 -21.99 27.70 -20.05
CA ASP A 489 -23.38 28.00 -20.40
C ASP A 489 -24.39 27.72 -19.27
N ARG A 490 -24.07 26.86 -18.30
CA ARG A 490 -24.90 26.71 -17.07
C ARG A 490 -25.02 27.98 -16.21
N ASN A 491 -24.19 29.01 -16.47
CA ASN A 491 -24.27 30.32 -15.82
C ASN A 491 -24.82 31.42 -16.75
N ARG A 492 -25.33 31.08 -17.95
CA ARG A 492 -25.67 32.07 -18.99
C ARG A 492 -27.17 32.22 -19.29
N ASP A 493 -28.04 31.49 -18.59
CA ASP A 493 -29.49 31.71 -18.66
C ASP A 493 -30.02 32.52 -17.48
N GLY A 494 -30.22 33.82 -17.71
CA GLY A 494 -31.13 34.68 -16.93
C GLY A 494 -30.55 35.60 -15.86
N SER A 495 -30.17 36.83 -16.25
CA SER A 495 -30.49 38.13 -15.59
C SER A 495 -29.48 39.24 -15.94
N GLY A 496 -29.94 40.49 -15.94
CA GLY A 496 -29.25 41.65 -16.52
C GLY A 496 -28.13 42.30 -15.68
N PRO A 497 -27.56 43.42 -16.15
CA PRO A 497 -26.35 44.03 -15.60
C PRO A 497 -26.62 44.84 -14.32
N GLY A 498 -26.81 44.14 -13.19
CA GLY A 498 -26.96 44.77 -11.85
C GLY A 498 -25.95 44.32 -10.79
N ASN A 499 -25.46 43.07 -10.86
CA ASN A 499 -24.93 42.37 -9.68
C ASN A 499 -23.41 42.12 -9.66
N ALA A 500 -22.61 42.96 -10.30
CA ALA A 500 -21.14 42.86 -10.25
C ALA A 500 -20.58 43.02 -8.82
N PHE A 501 -21.17 43.92 -8.02
CA PHE A 501 -20.74 44.17 -6.64
C PHE A 501 -21.25 43.09 -5.65
N GLU A 502 -22.46 42.57 -5.85
CA GLU A 502 -23.03 41.54 -4.97
C GLU A 502 -22.36 40.17 -5.16
N ASN A 503 -21.94 39.83 -6.38
CA ASN A 503 -21.17 38.61 -6.64
C ASN A 503 -19.75 38.65 -6.03
N ALA A 504 -19.11 39.83 -5.97
CA ALA A 504 -17.85 39.99 -5.23
C ALA A 504 -18.05 39.73 -3.72
N LEU A 505 -19.16 40.21 -3.13
CA LEU A 505 -19.46 40.00 -1.71
C LEU A 505 -19.89 38.57 -1.37
N ARG A 506 -20.51 37.83 -2.31
CA ARG A 506 -20.77 36.38 -2.16
C ARG A 506 -19.50 35.54 -2.22
N GLY A 507 -18.50 35.95 -3.00
CA GLY A 507 -17.18 35.29 -3.04
C GLY A 507 -16.52 35.18 -1.65
N ALA A 508 -16.71 36.19 -0.80
CA ALA A 508 -16.19 36.21 0.57
C ALA A 508 -17.01 35.41 1.60
N LYS A 509 -18.24 34.96 1.27
CA LYS A 509 -19.09 34.14 2.17
C LYS A 509 -19.22 32.67 1.74
N GLY A 510 -18.74 32.31 0.55
CA GLY A 510 -18.72 30.91 0.07
C GLY A 510 -17.65 30.01 0.71
N LEU A 511 -16.71 30.57 1.48
CA LEU A 511 -15.54 29.84 2.02
C LEU A 511 -15.80 29.02 3.29
N PHE A 512 -16.99 29.12 3.91
CA PHE A 512 -17.23 28.56 5.25
C PHE A 512 -18.27 27.43 5.34
N ASN A 513 -18.82 26.90 4.23
CA ASN A 513 -19.91 25.91 4.32
C ASN A 513 -19.81 24.69 3.37
N ARG A 514 -18.60 24.26 2.99
CA ARG A 514 -18.38 23.07 2.13
C ARG A 514 -17.92 21.80 2.88
N HIS A 515 -18.21 21.71 4.18
CA HIS A 515 -17.98 20.50 4.99
C HIS A 515 -19.21 20.13 5.83
N SER A 516 -20.28 19.64 5.20
CA SER A 516 -21.35 18.84 5.86
C SER A 516 -22.35 18.28 4.84
N ASN A 517 -22.06 17.09 4.31
CA ASN A 517 -23.01 16.00 4.06
C ASN A 517 -22.28 14.88 3.32
N ASP A 518 -21.81 13.88 4.09
CA ASP A 518 -21.85 12.44 3.77
C ASP A 518 -21.08 11.69 4.86
N SER A 519 -21.59 11.75 6.10
CA SER A 519 -21.06 10.96 7.22
C SER A 519 -22.11 10.65 8.29
N ASN A 520 -22.81 9.52 8.09
CA ASN A 520 -23.26 8.59 9.13
C ASN A 520 -24.04 7.45 8.47
N GLU A 521 -23.40 6.31 8.20
CA GLU A 521 -24.09 5.00 8.10
C GLU A 521 -23.09 3.82 7.97
N SER A 522 -22.39 3.49 9.06
CA SER A 522 -21.65 2.22 9.16
C SER A 522 -21.27 1.86 10.61
N LEU A 523 -22.22 1.93 11.55
CA LEU A 523 -22.01 1.33 12.89
C LEU A 523 -23.32 1.00 13.64
N THR A 524 -23.92 -0.16 13.37
CA THR A 524 -24.67 -0.97 14.36
C THR A 524 -25.09 -2.32 13.77
N GLN A 525 -24.51 -3.40 14.26
CA GLN A 525 -25.25 -4.59 14.73
C GLN A 525 -24.27 -5.56 15.39
N MET A 526 -24.26 -5.55 16.73
CA MET A 526 -23.90 -6.72 17.52
C MET A 526 -25.16 -7.57 17.67
N THR A 527 -25.05 -8.88 17.51
CA THR A 527 -26.08 -9.84 17.91
C THR A 527 -25.89 -10.24 19.37
N ASP A 528 -26.98 -10.59 20.05
CA ASP A 528 -27.17 -11.76 20.92
C ASP A 528 -28.53 -11.62 21.68
N PRO A 529 -29.10 -12.68 22.29
CA PRO A 529 -29.90 -13.63 21.51
C PRO A 529 -31.29 -13.88 22.12
N ASN A 530 -32.26 -14.31 21.30
CA ASN A 530 -33.37 -15.19 21.69
C ASN A 530 -34.22 -15.56 20.46
N GLY A 531 -34.65 -16.81 20.38
CA GLY A 531 -35.39 -17.33 19.22
C GLY A 531 -36.91 -17.30 19.40
N ALA A 532 -37.62 -17.16 18.27
CA ALA A 532 -38.98 -17.67 18.07
C ALA A 532 -39.24 -17.86 16.56
N VAL A 533 -40.17 -18.74 16.21
CA VAL A 533 -40.39 -19.28 14.85
C VAL A 533 -41.73 -18.81 14.28
N ALA A 534 -41.77 -18.41 13.00
CA ALA A 534 -42.94 -18.41 12.08
C ALA A 534 -42.51 -17.72 10.77
N ALA A 535 -42.49 -18.35 9.58
CA ALA A 535 -43.58 -18.96 8.78
C ALA A 535 -44.10 -17.98 7.69
N GLU A 536 -44.34 -18.53 6.50
CA GLU A 536 -44.56 -17.82 5.23
C GLU A 536 -45.99 -17.27 5.07
N LEU A 537 -46.18 -16.28 4.18
CA LEU A 537 -47.21 -16.36 3.11
C LEU A 537 -47.11 -15.20 2.09
N ASN A 538 -47.36 -15.51 0.82
CA ASN A 538 -47.58 -14.55 -0.27
C ASN A 538 -49.08 -14.19 -0.38
N THR A 539 -49.41 -12.95 -0.75
CA THR A 539 -50.53 -12.64 -1.67
C THR A 539 -50.30 -11.32 -2.40
N SER A 540 -50.76 -11.26 -3.66
CA SER A 540 -50.81 -10.06 -4.49
C SER A 540 -51.92 -9.09 -4.06
N ASP A 541 -51.82 -7.82 -4.48
CA ASP A 541 -52.81 -7.20 -5.38
C ASP A 541 -52.38 -5.79 -5.85
N VAL A 542 -53.02 -5.29 -6.91
CA VAL A 542 -52.66 -4.08 -7.66
C VAL A 542 -53.85 -3.12 -7.71
N ASP A 543 -53.62 -1.83 -7.45
CA ASP A 543 -54.47 -0.73 -7.97
C ASP A 543 -53.65 0.58 -8.12
N PRO A 544 -53.62 1.25 -9.30
CA PRO A 544 -52.80 2.43 -9.52
C PRO A 544 -53.61 3.74 -9.66
N SER A 545 -53.66 4.59 -8.62
CA SER A 545 -53.87 6.04 -8.81
C SER A 545 -53.59 6.91 -7.58
N LYS A 546 -52.47 7.66 -7.61
CA LYS A 546 -52.31 9.06 -7.15
C LYS A 546 -50.84 9.46 -7.14
N GLU A 547 -50.44 10.26 -8.13
CA GLU A 547 -49.12 10.87 -8.17
C GLU A 547 -49.01 12.03 -7.18
N THR A 548 -47.92 12.05 -6.42
CA THR A 548 -47.40 13.26 -5.76
C THR A 548 -45.86 13.18 -5.76
N PRO A 549 -45.14 14.30 -5.99
CA PRO A 549 -43.73 14.22 -6.37
C PRO A 549 -42.84 13.88 -5.17
N ALA A 550 -42.33 12.66 -5.14
CA ALA A 550 -41.36 12.22 -4.15
C ALA A 550 -39.99 12.89 -4.37
N LYS A 551 -39.39 13.38 -3.28
CA LYS A 551 -38.01 13.88 -3.26
C LYS A 551 -37.03 12.75 -3.60
N PRO A 552 -35.87 13.04 -4.23
CA PRO A 552 -34.91 11.99 -4.58
C PRO A 552 -34.29 11.38 -3.31
N PHE A 553 -34.77 10.21 -2.92
CA PHE A 553 -34.10 9.38 -1.92
C PHE A 553 -32.80 8.85 -2.51
N GLY A 554 -31.71 8.96 -1.75
CA GLY A 554 -30.43 8.38 -2.13
C GLY A 554 -30.53 6.86 -2.17
N ASN A 555 -30.32 6.27 -3.34
CA ASN A 555 -30.24 4.82 -3.48
C ASN A 555 -29.06 4.28 -2.65
N LYS A 556 -29.36 3.52 -1.60
CA LYS A 556 -28.37 2.69 -0.92
C LYS A 556 -27.90 1.62 -1.89
N ILE A 557 -26.71 1.81 -2.43
CA ILE A 557 -26.00 0.86 -3.30
C ILE A 557 -25.78 -0.43 -2.50
N GLY A 558 -26.49 -1.50 -2.85
CA GLY A 558 -26.32 -2.79 -2.19
C GLY A 558 -24.94 -3.40 -2.45
N PRO A 559 -24.53 -4.45 -1.70
CA PRO A 559 -23.21 -5.07 -1.86
C PRO A 559 -22.97 -5.65 -3.26
N ALA A 560 -24.03 -6.03 -4.00
CA ALA A 560 -23.93 -6.46 -5.39
C ALA A 560 -23.70 -5.31 -6.40
N GLU A 561 -23.91 -4.06 -5.98
CA GLU A 561 -23.82 -2.82 -6.77
C GLU A 561 -22.51 -2.06 -6.48
N GLU A 562 -21.94 -2.22 -5.28
CA GLU A 562 -20.57 -1.81 -4.94
C GLU A 562 -19.55 -2.42 -5.91
N HIS A 563 -19.75 -3.69 -6.27
CA HIS A 563 -18.97 -4.41 -7.27
C HIS A 563 -19.31 -4.03 -8.73
N ARG A 564 -19.85 -2.83 -9.01
CA ARG A 564 -20.20 -2.38 -10.38
C ARG A 564 -19.65 -1.01 -10.79
N ILE A 565 -19.10 -0.23 -9.84
CA ILE A 565 -18.71 1.17 -10.07
C ILE A 565 -17.29 1.40 -9.54
N THR A 566 -16.49 2.18 -10.24
CA THR A 566 -15.19 2.63 -9.72
C THR A 566 -15.38 3.72 -8.66
N LYS A 567 -15.06 3.41 -7.40
CA LYS A 567 -14.94 4.43 -6.35
C LYS A 567 -13.65 5.24 -6.52
N THR A 568 -13.78 6.47 -7.01
CA THR A 568 -12.61 7.36 -7.21
C THR A 568 -11.83 7.67 -5.93
N SER A 569 -12.47 7.53 -4.76
CA SER A 569 -11.86 7.68 -3.44
C SER A 569 -10.92 6.54 -3.04
N GLU A 570 -10.95 5.38 -3.69
CA GLU A 570 -10.15 4.20 -3.30
C GLU A 570 -8.97 3.90 -4.25
N LEU A 571 -8.88 4.64 -5.36
CA LEU A 571 -7.82 4.50 -6.37
C LEU A 571 -6.46 4.93 -5.82
N SER A 572 -5.38 4.20 -6.10
CA SER A 572 -4.05 4.61 -5.65
C SER A 572 -2.93 3.85 -6.36
N PRO A 573 -1.81 4.50 -6.72
CA PRO A 573 -0.73 3.89 -7.50
C PRO A 573 0.21 3.02 -6.65
N VAL A 574 -0.31 2.23 -5.71
CA VAL A 574 0.48 1.46 -4.73
C VAL A 574 1.36 0.42 -5.42
N PHE A 575 0.82 -0.33 -6.39
CA PHE A 575 1.60 -1.29 -7.18
C PHE A 575 2.54 -0.59 -8.18
N HIS A 576 2.17 0.58 -8.70
CA HIS A 576 3.08 1.40 -9.53
C HIS A 576 4.31 1.85 -8.72
N GLN A 577 4.13 2.34 -7.49
CA GLN A 577 5.25 2.67 -6.59
C GLN A 577 6.15 1.46 -6.28
N PHE A 578 5.59 0.25 -6.21
CA PHE A 578 6.38 -0.98 -6.08
C PHE A 578 7.21 -1.29 -7.32
N LEU A 579 6.63 -1.14 -8.53
CA LEU A 579 7.38 -1.30 -9.78
C LEU A 579 8.45 -0.22 -9.96
N ASP A 580 8.17 1.03 -9.56
CA ASP A 580 9.15 2.13 -9.56
C ASP A 580 10.30 1.84 -8.57
N ALA A 581 9.99 1.48 -7.32
CA ALA A 581 11.01 1.05 -6.35
C ALA A 581 11.83 -0.17 -6.83
N THR A 582 11.21 -1.11 -7.54
CA THR A 582 11.91 -2.23 -8.19
C THR A 582 12.82 -1.74 -9.32
N TYR A 583 12.37 -0.78 -10.14
CA TYR A 583 13.18 -0.12 -11.16
C TYR A 583 14.39 0.62 -10.55
N GLN A 584 14.24 1.30 -9.40
CA GLN A 584 15.39 1.92 -8.71
C GLN A 584 16.45 0.87 -8.33
N LEU A 585 16.04 -0.31 -7.85
CA LEU A 585 16.97 -1.41 -7.54
C LEU A 585 17.61 -2.01 -8.78
N LEU A 586 16.84 -2.23 -9.84
CA LEU A 586 17.33 -2.68 -11.16
C LEU A 586 18.37 -1.71 -11.73
N TYR A 587 18.09 -0.41 -11.66
CA TYR A 587 18.98 0.65 -12.14
C TYR A 587 20.28 0.72 -11.32
N GLN A 588 20.20 0.63 -10.00
CA GLN A 588 21.38 0.69 -9.11
C GLN A 588 22.21 -0.60 -9.12
N HIS A 589 21.62 -1.74 -9.49
CA HIS A 589 22.26 -3.07 -9.51
C HIS A 589 22.06 -3.78 -10.86
N PRO A 590 22.58 -3.24 -11.97
CA PRO A 590 22.20 -3.64 -13.34
C PRO A 590 22.57 -5.07 -13.74
N THR A 591 23.44 -5.75 -12.97
CA THR A 591 23.82 -7.15 -13.20
C THR A 591 23.09 -8.14 -12.29
N ARG A 592 22.30 -7.68 -11.31
CA ARG A 592 21.75 -8.53 -10.24
C ARG A 592 20.32 -9.02 -10.48
N PHE A 593 19.72 -8.64 -11.61
CA PHE A 593 18.35 -9.00 -12.03
C PHE A 593 18.35 -9.69 -13.39
N GLU A 594 17.62 -10.79 -13.52
CA GLU A 594 17.47 -11.57 -14.76
C GLU A 594 16.54 -10.86 -15.75
N PHE A 595 15.58 -10.09 -15.25
CA PHE A 595 14.63 -9.33 -16.08
C PHE A 595 15.11 -7.90 -16.33
N ASN A 596 14.70 -7.33 -17.47
CA ASN A 596 15.04 -5.98 -17.90
C ASN A 596 13.94 -4.94 -17.58
N GLU A 597 14.18 -3.66 -17.84
CA GLU A 597 13.20 -2.59 -17.60
C GLU A 597 11.91 -2.77 -18.44
N ARG A 598 12.05 -3.30 -19.66
CA ARG A 598 10.92 -3.51 -20.57
C ARG A 598 9.89 -4.46 -19.98
N PHE A 599 10.31 -5.46 -19.21
CA PHE A 599 9.42 -6.31 -18.42
C PHE A 599 8.56 -5.48 -17.44
N LEU A 600 9.19 -4.66 -16.60
CA LEU A 600 8.49 -3.85 -15.59
C LEU A 600 7.51 -2.84 -16.23
N ARG A 601 7.93 -2.11 -17.29
CA ARG A 601 7.04 -1.18 -18.00
C ARG A 601 5.87 -1.89 -18.67
N ARG A 602 6.10 -3.09 -19.21
CA ARG A 602 5.05 -3.87 -19.88
C ARG A 602 4.10 -4.54 -18.89
N LEU A 603 4.58 -4.88 -17.69
CA LEU A 603 3.74 -5.33 -16.57
C LEU A 603 2.82 -4.19 -16.08
N PHE A 604 3.35 -2.97 -15.94
CA PHE A 604 2.54 -1.79 -15.63
C PHE A 604 1.49 -1.48 -16.72
N TYR A 605 1.82 -1.64 -18.00
CA TYR A 605 0.81 -1.56 -19.06
C TYR A 605 -0.28 -2.64 -18.86
N HIS A 606 0.10 -3.89 -18.61
CA HIS A 606 -0.88 -4.97 -18.53
C HIS A 606 -1.76 -4.94 -17.27
N LEU A 607 -1.27 -4.38 -16.15
CA LEU A 607 -2.05 -4.02 -14.96
C LEU A 607 -3.34 -3.28 -15.33
N HIS A 608 -3.26 -2.29 -16.22
CA HIS A 608 -4.40 -1.46 -16.62
C HIS A 608 -5.06 -1.91 -17.93
N SER A 609 -4.40 -2.76 -18.73
CA SER A 609 -4.94 -3.22 -20.03
C SER A 609 -6.27 -3.97 -19.90
N CYS A 610 -6.47 -4.71 -18.81
CA CYS A 610 -7.55 -5.70 -18.63
C CYS A 610 -7.64 -6.75 -19.75
N GLN A 611 -6.52 -7.04 -20.42
CA GLN A 611 -6.40 -8.12 -21.42
C GLN A 611 -6.27 -9.50 -20.78
N TYR A 612 -5.85 -9.57 -19.51
CA TYR A 612 -5.62 -10.79 -18.74
C TYR A 612 -6.34 -10.73 -17.40
N GLY A 613 -6.66 -11.89 -16.81
CA GLY A 613 -7.39 -11.98 -15.55
C GLY A 613 -6.57 -11.70 -14.29
N THR A 614 -5.24 -11.75 -14.40
CA THR A 614 -4.29 -11.75 -13.27
C THR A 614 -4.58 -10.68 -12.22
N PHE A 615 -4.84 -9.43 -12.64
CA PHE A 615 -5.01 -8.28 -11.74
C PHE A 615 -6.45 -7.80 -11.55
N LEU A 616 -7.48 -8.56 -11.99
CA LEU A 616 -8.86 -8.06 -12.05
C LEU A 616 -9.62 -8.06 -10.71
N PHE A 617 -9.14 -8.79 -9.70
CA PHE A 617 -9.82 -9.08 -8.45
C PHE A 617 -9.00 -8.59 -7.25
N ASP A 618 -9.63 -8.48 -6.07
CA ASP A 618 -8.98 -7.90 -4.89
C ASP A 618 -8.30 -8.94 -3.97
N ASN A 619 -8.56 -10.23 -4.16
CA ASN A 619 -8.03 -11.31 -3.33
C ASN A 619 -8.15 -12.68 -4.01
N GLU A 620 -7.48 -13.68 -3.42
CA GLU A 620 -7.47 -15.07 -3.92
C GLU A 620 -8.88 -15.70 -3.95
N LYS A 621 -9.69 -15.48 -2.90
CA LYS A 621 -11.06 -15.98 -2.79
C LYS A 621 -11.91 -15.56 -4.00
N GLU A 622 -11.90 -14.28 -4.35
CA GLU A 622 -12.61 -13.76 -5.53
C GLU A 622 -12.13 -14.36 -6.84
N ARG A 623 -10.81 -14.59 -7.01
CA ARG A 623 -10.26 -15.25 -8.21
C ARG A 623 -10.79 -16.68 -8.36
N VAL A 624 -10.90 -17.41 -7.26
CA VAL A 624 -11.47 -18.77 -7.21
C VAL A 624 -12.97 -18.75 -7.50
N GLU A 625 -13.75 -17.92 -6.79
CA GLU A 625 -15.20 -17.83 -6.95
C GLU A 625 -15.63 -17.35 -8.35
N ALA A 626 -14.90 -16.43 -8.96
CA ALA A 626 -15.15 -15.98 -10.33
C ALA A 626 -14.69 -16.96 -11.41
N ARG A 627 -14.00 -18.05 -11.03
CA ARG A 627 -13.32 -19.03 -11.89
C ARG A 627 -12.33 -18.36 -12.86
N ALA A 628 -11.52 -17.43 -12.35
CA ALA A 628 -10.59 -16.63 -13.16
C ALA A 628 -9.59 -17.52 -13.94
N TYR A 629 -9.07 -18.55 -13.29
CA TYR A 629 -8.13 -19.54 -13.86
C TYR A 629 -8.70 -20.28 -15.08
N ASP A 630 -10.01 -20.58 -15.07
CA ASP A 630 -10.70 -21.29 -16.16
C ASP A 630 -11.14 -20.33 -17.29
N ARG A 631 -11.57 -19.11 -16.92
CA ARG A 631 -12.32 -18.18 -17.79
C ARG A 631 -11.49 -17.07 -18.42
N THR A 632 -10.22 -16.92 -18.02
CA THR A 632 -9.33 -15.85 -18.48
C THR A 632 -7.91 -16.35 -18.62
N ARG A 633 -7.11 -15.68 -19.45
CA ARG A 633 -5.67 -15.96 -19.59
C ARG A 633 -4.85 -15.20 -18.55
N SER A 634 -3.68 -15.75 -18.23
CA SER A 634 -2.73 -15.10 -17.31
C SER A 634 -1.83 -14.13 -18.06
N VAL A 635 -1.48 -13.01 -17.44
CA VAL A 635 -0.49 -12.07 -18.00
C VAL A 635 0.89 -12.72 -18.11
N TRP A 636 1.15 -13.76 -17.31
CA TRP A 636 2.42 -14.49 -17.34
C TRP A 636 2.59 -15.28 -18.65
N ASP A 637 1.49 -15.71 -19.29
CA ASP A 637 1.50 -16.34 -20.63
C ASP A 637 2.27 -15.47 -21.63
N TYR A 638 1.93 -14.18 -21.65
CA TYR A 638 2.49 -13.17 -22.55
C TYR A 638 4.00 -12.94 -22.36
N PHE A 639 4.48 -13.01 -21.11
CA PHE A 639 5.89 -12.84 -20.77
C PHE A 639 6.70 -14.12 -21.03
N LEU A 640 6.17 -15.27 -20.62
CA LEU A 640 6.86 -16.56 -20.69
C LEU A 640 7.05 -17.04 -22.13
N CYS A 641 6.05 -16.87 -23.01
CA CYS A 641 6.18 -17.23 -24.43
C CYS A 641 7.12 -16.30 -25.23
N ARG A 642 7.58 -15.20 -24.63
CA ARG A 642 8.49 -14.20 -25.23
C ARG A 642 9.65 -13.86 -24.29
N ARG A 643 10.09 -14.84 -23.48
CA ARG A 643 11.06 -14.65 -22.38
C ARG A 643 12.27 -13.82 -22.80
N GLU A 644 12.85 -14.12 -23.97
CA GLU A 644 14.02 -13.44 -24.53
C GLU A 644 13.88 -11.90 -24.65
N GLU A 645 12.67 -11.37 -24.91
CA GLU A 645 12.42 -9.92 -24.98
C GLU A 645 12.51 -9.23 -23.60
N PHE A 646 12.44 -10.01 -22.53
CA PHE A 646 12.32 -9.57 -21.13
C PHE A 646 13.55 -9.89 -20.29
N LEU A 647 14.51 -10.67 -20.81
CA LEU A 647 15.76 -10.96 -20.13
C LEU A 647 16.75 -9.79 -20.21
N ASN A 648 17.64 -9.74 -19.22
CA ASN A 648 18.76 -8.81 -19.12
C ASN A 648 20.06 -9.55 -19.54
N PRO A 649 20.69 -9.18 -20.67
CA PRO A 649 21.93 -9.82 -21.13
C PRO A 649 23.11 -9.67 -20.14
N SER A 650 23.06 -8.69 -19.25
CA SER A 650 24.10 -8.40 -18.26
C SER A 650 23.90 -9.14 -16.92
N TYR A 651 22.93 -10.05 -16.82
CA TYR A 651 22.62 -10.76 -15.58
C TYR A 651 23.74 -11.73 -15.15
N ASP A 652 24.25 -11.54 -13.94
CA ASP A 652 25.16 -12.45 -13.26
C ASP A 652 24.41 -13.18 -12.14
N SER A 653 24.13 -14.47 -12.37
CA SER A 653 23.46 -15.36 -11.42
C SER A 653 24.37 -15.83 -10.28
N THR A 654 25.68 -15.55 -10.32
CA THR A 654 26.59 -15.98 -9.25
C THR A 654 26.33 -15.22 -7.96
N VAL A 655 26.30 -15.97 -6.85
CA VAL A 655 26.07 -15.45 -5.50
C VAL A 655 27.20 -15.96 -4.63
N ASP A 656 28.02 -15.03 -4.16
CA ASP A 656 29.13 -15.31 -3.27
C ASP A 656 29.19 -14.19 -2.23
N ASP A 657 28.82 -14.53 -0.99
CA ASP A 657 28.76 -13.60 0.14
C ASP A 657 30.17 -13.17 0.62
N SER A 658 31.24 -13.80 0.12
CA SER A 658 32.64 -13.41 0.40
C SER A 658 33.21 -12.41 -0.61
N ILE A 659 32.58 -12.25 -1.78
CA ILE A 659 33.08 -11.39 -2.87
C ILE A 659 32.22 -10.13 -2.99
N ARG A 660 32.87 -8.97 -2.85
CA ARG A 660 32.22 -7.66 -2.98
C ARG A 660 31.60 -7.48 -4.37
N GLY A 661 30.32 -7.11 -4.42
CA GLY A 661 29.51 -7.00 -5.64
C GLY A 661 28.78 -8.30 -6.05
N LYS A 662 29.07 -9.44 -5.40
CA LYS A 662 28.41 -10.73 -5.64
C LYS A 662 27.58 -11.22 -4.45
N GLU A 663 27.44 -10.39 -3.41
CA GLU A 663 26.69 -10.71 -2.20
C GLU A 663 25.23 -11.05 -2.51
N ARG A 664 24.64 -11.95 -1.73
CA ARG A 664 23.22 -12.31 -1.84
C ARG A 664 22.31 -11.11 -1.61
N ILE A 665 22.66 -10.28 -0.63
CA ILE A 665 21.85 -9.18 -0.16
C ILE A 665 22.25 -7.91 -0.91
N ILE A 666 21.27 -7.23 -1.52
CA ILE A 666 21.45 -5.93 -2.15
C ILE A 666 20.71 -4.85 -1.34
N PHE A 667 21.27 -3.64 -1.29
CA PHE A 667 20.64 -2.49 -0.64
C PHE A 667 20.51 -1.32 -1.62
N PRO A 668 19.44 -0.51 -1.51
CA PRO A 668 19.36 0.74 -2.24
C PRO A 668 20.39 1.72 -1.67
N LYS A 669 20.97 2.53 -2.56
CA LYS A 669 21.84 3.63 -2.18
C LYS A 669 20.98 4.85 -1.86
N LYS A 670 21.17 5.39 -0.65
CA LYS A 670 20.36 6.48 -0.14
C LYS A 670 20.59 7.77 -0.93
N GLY A 671 19.50 8.46 -1.27
CA GLY A 671 19.55 9.70 -2.05
C GLY A 671 19.79 9.52 -3.56
N GLU A 672 20.06 8.30 -4.05
CA GLU A 672 20.22 8.00 -5.49
C GLU A 672 18.89 7.68 -6.21
N ALA A 673 17.73 8.00 -5.60
CA ALA A 673 16.42 7.82 -6.23
C ALA A 673 16.20 8.85 -7.36
N ARG A 674 15.71 8.37 -8.51
CA ARG A 674 15.56 9.15 -9.76
C ARG A 674 14.21 8.92 -10.43
N TRP A 675 13.81 9.77 -11.37
CA TRP A 675 12.59 9.55 -12.15
C TRP A 675 12.74 8.36 -13.11
N TRP A 676 11.73 7.49 -13.12
CA TRP A 676 11.57 6.45 -14.14
C TRP A 676 11.04 7.04 -15.45
N ALA A 677 11.92 7.76 -16.18
CA ALA A 677 11.53 8.62 -17.29
C ALA A 677 10.76 7.89 -18.41
N GLU A 678 11.21 6.70 -18.82
CA GLU A 678 10.57 5.92 -19.88
C GLU A 678 9.15 5.45 -19.52
N LEU A 679 8.82 5.30 -18.24
CA LEU A 679 7.46 4.97 -17.81
C LEU A 679 6.51 6.14 -18.06
N PHE A 680 6.94 7.35 -17.68
CA PHE A 680 6.22 8.60 -17.91
C PHE A 680 6.27 9.09 -19.37
N GLY A 681 6.85 8.31 -20.29
CA GLY A 681 6.92 8.62 -21.72
C GLY A 681 7.97 9.66 -22.11
N ARG A 682 8.90 9.97 -21.19
CA ARG A 682 9.92 11.02 -21.31
C ARG A 682 11.32 10.46 -21.46
N THR A 683 12.25 11.28 -21.94
CA THR A 683 13.67 10.92 -21.96
C THR A 683 14.31 11.16 -20.60
N ASP A 684 15.44 10.52 -20.35
CA ASP A 684 16.16 10.68 -19.09
C ASP A 684 16.64 12.14 -18.89
N GLU A 685 17.06 12.77 -19.98
CA GLU A 685 17.47 14.17 -20.05
C GLU A 685 16.30 15.15 -19.92
N GLU A 686 15.04 14.71 -19.94
CA GLU A 686 13.88 15.57 -19.64
C GLU A 686 13.53 15.56 -18.15
N MET A 687 13.63 14.39 -17.49
CA MET A 687 13.16 14.22 -16.11
C MET A 687 14.27 14.33 -15.07
N ASN A 688 15.51 13.94 -15.41
CA ASN A 688 16.61 13.76 -14.45
C ASN A 688 17.76 14.77 -14.60
N ARG A 689 17.56 15.92 -15.29
CA ARG A 689 18.59 16.98 -15.50
C ARG A 689 19.30 17.45 -14.23
N LEU A 690 18.58 17.48 -13.11
CA LEU A 690 19.09 17.95 -11.82
C LEU A 690 19.76 16.83 -11.00
N GLY A 691 19.98 15.65 -11.59
CA GLY A 691 20.47 14.47 -10.91
C GLY A 691 19.44 13.88 -9.92
N PRO A 692 19.86 12.87 -9.13
CA PRO A 692 19.06 12.34 -8.03
C PRO A 692 18.62 13.45 -7.09
N GLN A 693 17.33 13.47 -6.74
CA GLN A 693 16.79 14.50 -5.86
C GLN A 693 17.16 14.16 -4.41
N ALA A 694 18.34 14.59 -3.98
CA ALA A 694 18.68 14.61 -2.56
C ALA A 694 17.59 15.34 -1.76
N PRO A 695 17.22 14.87 -0.56
CA PRO A 695 16.20 15.54 0.25
C PRO A 695 16.64 16.99 0.50
N PRO A 696 15.73 17.98 0.36
CA PRO A 696 16.10 19.37 0.54
C PRO A 696 16.48 19.62 2.00
N ASN A 697 17.79 19.79 2.25
CA ASN A 697 18.26 20.35 3.50
C ASN A 697 17.59 21.71 3.72
N LEU A 698 17.06 21.93 4.92
CA LEU A 698 16.41 23.16 5.32
C LEU A 698 17.44 24.30 5.37
N LEU A 699 17.61 24.99 4.24
CA LEU A 699 18.37 26.22 4.15
C LEU A 699 17.61 27.35 4.87
N THR A 700 17.99 27.61 6.11
CA THR A 700 17.65 28.88 6.77
C THR A 700 18.42 30.04 6.13
N PRO A 701 17.84 31.25 6.01
CA PRO A 701 18.54 32.39 5.45
C PRO A 701 19.71 32.81 6.34
N GLN A 702 20.86 33.12 5.74
CA GLN A 702 21.97 33.70 6.47
C GLN A 702 21.63 35.13 6.93
N THR A 703 21.83 35.40 8.22
CA THR A 703 22.07 36.75 8.73
C THR A 703 23.45 36.80 9.37
N SER A 704 24.25 37.77 8.95
CA SER A 704 25.62 38.01 9.42
C SER A 704 25.72 38.25 10.92
N ASN A 705 26.77 37.71 11.55
CA ASN A 705 27.66 38.48 12.43
C ASN A 705 28.95 37.71 12.73
N MET A 706 30.10 38.38 12.60
CA MET A 706 31.39 37.89 13.09
C MET A 706 31.66 38.44 14.50
N SER A 707 32.31 37.66 15.38
CA SER A 707 33.34 38.14 16.33
C SER A 707 33.94 37.01 17.21
N SER A 708 35.27 36.81 17.08
CA SER A 708 36.20 36.39 18.16
C SER A 708 36.15 34.92 18.67
N PRO A 709 37.13 34.45 19.47
CA PRO A 709 38.47 34.03 19.01
C PRO A 709 38.86 32.59 19.48
N PRO A 710 40.02 32.02 19.08
CA PRO A 710 40.27 30.58 19.23
C PRO A 710 40.98 30.18 20.55
N ASN A 711 40.55 29.07 21.14
CA ASN A 711 41.40 28.12 21.88
C ASN A 711 40.62 26.81 22.13
N GLY A 712 41.27 25.65 21.97
CA GLY A 712 40.57 24.36 21.92
C GLY A 712 40.94 23.37 23.03
N ARG A 713 40.28 22.21 23.02
CA ARG A 713 40.81 20.91 23.46
C ARG A 713 40.04 19.77 22.81
N SER A 714 40.74 18.68 22.49
CA SER A 714 40.18 17.52 21.82
C SER A 714 39.30 16.69 22.75
N GLY A 715 38.18 16.17 22.24
CA GLY A 715 37.28 15.26 22.93
C GLY A 715 36.46 14.49 21.90
N THR A 716 36.86 13.25 21.60
CA THR A 716 36.21 12.42 20.59
C THR A 716 34.86 11.90 21.05
N SER A 717 33.78 12.48 20.51
CA SER A 717 32.48 11.82 20.41
C SER A 717 31.84 12.16 19.07
N THR A 718 31.69 11.15 18.21
CA THR A 718 30.96 11.27 16.93
C THR A 718 29.46 11.14 17.18
N PRO A 719 28.64 12.17 16.88
CA PRO A 719 27.19 12.02 16.93
C PRO A 719 26.67 11.21 15.74
N ILE A 720 25.72 10.31 16.01
CA ILE A 720 24.99 9.56 14.98
C ILE A 720 24.02 10.52 14.27
N PRO A 721 24.00 10.61 12.92
CA PRO A 721 22.97 11.35 12.21
C PRO A 721 21.61 10.63 12.33
N GLN A 722 20.62 11.25 12.96
CA GLN A 722 19.24 10.74 12.98
C GLN A 722 18.54 10.96 11.64
N GLU A 723 17.84 9.94 11.13
CA GLU A 723 17.35 9.89 9.75
C GLU A 723 15.83 10.03 9.60
N ALA A 724 15.39 10.63 8.49
CA ALA A 724 14.04 11.15 8.28
C ALA A 724 12.92 10.13 7.92
N ILE A 725 13.17 8.82 7.98
CA ILE A 725 12.15 7.78 7.69
C ILE A 725 11.53 7.23 8.97
N VAL A 726 12.32 7.01 10.01
CA VAL A 726 11.81 6.49 11.27
C VAL A 726 11.18 7.64 12.05
N THR A 727 9.86 7.82 11.90
CA THR A 727 9.12 8.93 12.54
C THR A 727 8.92 8.72 14.05
N GLY A 728 9.23 7.53 14.54
CA GLY A 728 9.37 7.22 15.96
C GLY A 728 9.76 5.77 16.20
N THR A 729 10.30 5.51 17.39
CA THR A 729 10.58 4.17 17.91
C THR A 729 10.00 3.99 19.31
N GLU A 730 9.55 2.79 19.63
CA GLU A 730 9.03 2.41 20.94
C GLU A 730 9.66 1.10 21.43
N THR A 731 9.87 1.03 22.73
CA THR A 731 10.27 -0.16 23.51
C THR A 731 9.48 -0.16 24.81
N ALA A 732 9.48 -1.28 25.55
CA ALA A 732 8.83 -1.37 26.85
C ALA A 732 9.40 -0.38 27.92
N ALA A 733 10.59 0.18 27.69
CA ALA A 733 11.24 1.11 28.62
C ALA A 733 11.35 2.56 28.13
N LYS A 734 11.16 2.82 26.82
CA LYS A 734 11.39 4.14 26.21
C LYS A 734 10.64 4.29 24.89
N ALA A 735 10.02 5.46 24.68
CA ALA A 735 9.45 5.90 23.42
C ALA A 735 10.11 7.20 22.95
N THR A 736 10.31 7.36 21.64
CA THR A 736 10.85 8.58 21.04
C THR A 736 10.24 8.83 19.66
N GLY A 737 9.55 9.95 19.47
CA GLY A 737 9.01 10.38 18.18
C GLY A 737 8.01 11.54 18.30
N ALA A 738 7.57 12.07 17.17
CA ALA A 738 6.51 13.09 17.17
C ALA A 738 5.17 12.46 17.60
N GLY A 739 4.72 12.77 18.82
CA GLY A 739 3.50 12.22 19.44
C GLY A 739 3.73 11.37 20.70
N THR A 740 4.98 11.05 21.05
CA THR A 740 5.30 10.24 22.24
C THR A 740 5.44 11.11 23.50
N ASN A 741 4.34 11.41 24.18
CA ASN A 741 4.39 12.00 25.53
C ASN A 741 4.57 10.90 26.58
N ALA A 742 5.70 10.88 27.28
CA ALA A 742 5.95 9.97 28.39
C ALA A 742 6.73 10.66 29.51
N ASP A 743 6.03 10.93 30.61
CA ASP A 743 6.58 11.03 31.98
C ASP A 743 5.41 10.90 32.97
N PRO A 744 5.25 9.78 33.68
CA PRO A 744 4.48 9.71 34.92
C PRO A 744 5.38 10.12 36.10
N PRO A 745 4.87 10.86 37.11
CA PRO A 745 5.66 11.22 38.27
C PRO A 745 5.99 10.00 39.14
N LEU A 746 7.23 9.90 39.60
CA LEU A 746 7.72 8.85 40.49
C LEU A 746 7.12 8.99 41.90
N GLU A 747 6.35 7.99 42.34
CA GLU A 747 6.04 7.81 43.77
C GLU A 747 7.23 7.14 44.47
N THR A 748 7.87 7.87 45.39
CA THR A 748 8.90 7.30 46.29
C THR A 748 8.27 6.79 47.58
N THR A 749 8.40 5.49 47.84
CA THR A 749 7.87 4.82 49.04
C THR A 749 8.64 5.18 50.31
N HIS A 750 7.92 5.41 51.42
CA HIS A 750 8.47 5.77 52.73
C HIS A 750 9.23 4.65 53.46
N SER A 751 10.21 5.04 54.27
CA SER A 751 10.71 4.30 55.45
C SER A 751 11.08 5.29 56.57
N ALA A 752 11.06 4.88 57.85
CA ALA A 752 11.21 5.75 59.03
C ALA A 752 11.97 5.00 60.16
N SER A 753 12.48 5.60 61.25
CA SER A 753 12.24 6.90 61.94
C SER A 753 13.58 7.40 62.56
N PRO A 754 13.69 8.33 63.54
CA PRO A 754 12.74 9.26 64.20
C PRO A 754 13.25 10.74 64.34
N ARG A 755 12.51 11.57 65.10
CA ARG A 755 12.75 13.03 65.36
C ARG A 755 13.88 13.30 66.39
N PRO A 756 14.26 14.59 66.63
CA PRO A 756 13.52 15.45 67.61
C PRO A 756 13.18 16.89 67.14
N SER A 757 12.39 17.55 68.01
CA SER A 757 11.85 18.95 68.11
C SER A 757 12.69 20.13 67.56
N VAL A 758 12.16 21.36 67.32
CA VAL A 758 11.43 22.29 68.24
C VAL A 758 10.55 23.33 67.47
N GLU A 759 9.49 23.85 68.12
CA GLU A 759 8.62 25.05 67.90
C GLU A 759 8.33 25.61 66.48
N ALA A 760 7.11 25.87 65.97
CA ALA A 760 5.77 26.22 66.49
C ALA A 760 5.42 27.74 66.54
N GLU A 761 4.69 28.24 65.53
CA GLU A 761 3.77 29.38 65.69
C GLU A 761 2.55 29.30 64.73
N GLN A 762 1.50 30.05 65.05
CA GLN A 762 0.09 29.92 64.56
C GLN A 762 -0.15 30.75 63.27
N MET A 763 -1.26 30.73 62.50
CA MET A 763 -2.62 30.15 62.65
C MET A 763 -3.35 30.10 61.27
N ALA A 764 -4.46 29.34 61.20
CA ALA A 764 -5.62 29.48 60.28
C ALA A 764 -5.63 28.82 58.86
N ASP A 765 -6.77 28.16 58.62
CA ASP A 765 -7.33 27.43 57.45
C ASP A 765 -8.88 27.60 57.61
N PRO A 766 -9.81 27.39 56.63
CA PRO A 766 -9.65 26.81 55.29
C PRO A 766 -10.45 27.49 54.14
N LEU A 767 -10.44 26.82 52.96
CA LEU A 767 -11.39 26.88 51.82
C LEU A 767 -11.29 28.06 50.83
N GLY A 768 -10.68 27.81 49.65
CA GLY A 768 -11.04 28.56 48.44
C GLY A 768 -10.02 28.66 47.30
N ALA A 769 -9.61 27.55 46.65
CA ALA A 769 -8.74 27.63 45.46
C ALA A 769 -8.84 26.44 44.47
N VAL A 770 -10.03 26.17 43.91
CA VAL A 770 -10.17 25.33 42.69
C VAL A 770 -11.08 26.01 41.69
N LYS A 771 -10.53 27.00 40.98
CA LYS A 771 -11.00 27.60 39.71
C LYS A 771 -10.09 28.79 39.39
N ASP A 772 -8.97 28.55 38.70
CA ASP A 772 -8.35 29.54 37.80
C ASP A 772 -7.18 28.91 37.02
N PHE A 773 -7.49 28.31 35.88
CA PHE A 773 -6.50 28.07 34.81
C PHE A 773 -7.17 28.00 33.43
N SER A 774 -8.08 28.94 33.14
CA SER A 774 -8.76 29.05 31.83
C SER A 774 -9.08 30.51 31.46
N GLN A 775 -8.21 31.46 31.83
CA GLN A 775 -8.27 32.85 31.37
C GLN A 775 -6.89 33.43 31.01
N GLN A 776 -6.12 32.72 30.18
CA GLN A 776 -4.85 33.26 29.68
C GLN A 776 -4.44 32.75 28.28
N PHE A 777 -5.39 32.69 27.34
CA PHE A 777 -5.04 32.49 25.91
C PHE A 777 -5.93 33.24 24.88
N THR A 778 -6.79 34.17 25.31
CA THR A 778 -7.63 34.99 24.41
C THR A 778 -7.49 36.48 24.73
N ALA A 779 -6.28 37.01 24.57
CA ALA A 779 -5.98 38.42 24.75
C ALA A 779 -4.85 38.88 23.81
N ASN A 780 -5.04 38.73 22.49
CA ASN A 780 -4.27 39.43 21.45
C ASN A 780 -4.88 39.25 20.04
N LEU A 781 -6.04 39.86 19.74
CA LEU A 781 -6.44 40.34 18.40
C LEU A 781 -7.82 41.03 18.40
N SER A 782 -7.92 42.20 19.02
CA SER A 782 -9.08 43.10 18.83
C SER A 782 -8.73 44.56 19.07
N SER A 783 -7.75 45.08 18.33
CA SER A 783 -7.42 46.51 18.33
C SER A 783 -7.15 47.03 16.91
N LEU A 784 -8.22 47.33 16.16
CA LEU A 784 -8.41 48.64 15.48
C LEU A 784 -9.80 48.69 14.84
N GLY A 785 -10.66 49.57 15.35
CA GLY A 785 -12.06 49.68 14.92
C GLY A 785 -12.77 50.88 15.55
N LYS A 786 -12.29 52.09 15.27
CA LYS A 786 -13.03 53.36 15.44
C LYS A 786 -13.60 53.73 14.06
N SER A 787 -14.75 54.38 13.87
CA SER A 787 -15.54 55.24 14.75
C SER A 787 -16.97 55.41 14.19
N LEU A 788 -17.98 55.65 15.06
CA LEU A 788 -19.09 56.65 14.95
C LEU A 788 -20.38 56.21 15.69
N ARG A 789 -21.29 57.18 15.90
CA ARG A 789 -22.27 57.23 17.02
C ARG A 789 -23.73 56.88 16.66
N SER A 790 -24.41 56.27 17.64
CA SER A 790 -25.83 56.35 18.13
C SER A 790 -26.85 57.35 17.51
N PRO A 791 -28.20 57.23 17.74
CA PRO A 791 -28.91 56.43 18.77
C PRO A 791 -30.23 55.67 18.39
N SER A 792 -30.63 54.82 19.35
CA SER A 792 -31.94 54.22 19.77
C SER A 792 -33.27 54.96 19.43
N PRO A 793 -34.51 54.36 19.50
CA PRO A 793 -34.95 53.53 20.66
C PRO A 793 -36.06 52.44 20.55
N SER A 794 -36.15 51.64 21.65
CA SER A 794 -37.35 50.97 22.23
C SER A 794 -37.99 49.77 21.46
N ALA A 795 -38.56 48.72 22.07
CA ALA A 795 -38.78 48.34 23.50
C ALA A 795 -38.91 46.79 23.65
N GLN A 796 -38.74 46.26 24.88
CA GLN A 796 -39.47 45.11 25.52
C GLN A 796 -39.59 43.73 24.78
N SER A 797 -39.56 42.54 25.40
CA SER A 797 -39.42 42.11 26.81
C SER A 797 -39.21 40.56 26.95
N VAL A 798 -38.77 40.11 28.14
CA VAL A 798 -38.92 38.76 28.76
C VAL A 798 -38.18 37.52 28.18
N GLU A 799 -37.35 36.94 29.07
CA GLU A 799 -36.96 35.53 29.33
C GLU A 799 -37.26 34.41 28.30
N ASN A 800 -36.35 33.47 27.99
CA ASN A 800 -35.82 32.51 28.98
C ASN A 800 -34.53 31.74 28.53
N ARG A 801 -33.94 30.96 29.45
CA ARG A 801 -32.63 30.26 29.30
C ARG A 801 -32.68 28.96 28.46
N SER A 802 -31.64 28.71 27.65
CA SER A 802 -30.66 27.60 27.81
C SER A 802 -30.06 27.01 26.50
N ARG A 803 -28.87 26.38 26.64
CA ARG A 803 -28.13 25.53 25.67
C ARG A 803 -27.27 26.22 24.57
N SER A 804 -25.98 26.40 24.87
CA SER A 804 -24.90 26.46 23.87
C SER A 804 -23.59 25.84 24.39
N ARG A 805 -23.50 24.50 24.39
CA ARG A 805 -22.25 23.73 24.56
C ARG A 805 -22.27 22.48 23.66
N SER A 806 -22.12 22.70 22.35
CA SER A 806 -22.10 21.61 21.36
C SER A 806 -21.21 21.85 20.13
N HIS A 807 -20.71 23.07 19.88
CA HIS A 807 -19.97 23.36 18.65
C HIS A 807 -18.52 22.85 18.60
N SER A 808 -17.76 22.90 19.71
CA SER A 808 -16.33 22.49 19.71
C SER A 808 -16.08 20.98 19.57
N ARG A 809 -17.13 20.14 19.66
CA ARG A 809 -17.02 18.68 19.56
C ARG A 809 -17.34 18.13 18.16
N VAL A 810 -17.77 18.98 17.23
CA VAL A 810 -18.17 18.60 15.87
C VAL A 810 -17.04 18.85 14.86
N GLU A 811 -16.22 19.89 15.07
CA GLU A 811 -15.09 20.20 14.18
C GLU A 811 -13.96 19.16 14.31
N ALA A 812 -13.56 18.81 15.54
CA ALA A 812 -12.60 17.74 15.82
C ALA A 812 -13.03 16.36 15.25
N ARG A 813 -14.32 16.14 15.01
CA ARG A 813 -14.84 14.89 14.44
C ARG A 813 -14.76 14.86 12.89
N LYS A 814 -14.80 16.02 12.23
CA LYS A 814 -14.67 16.14 10.77
C LYS A 814 -13.22 16.04 10.29
N GLU A 815 -12.26 16.52 11.07
CA GLU A 815 -10.84 16.31 10.77
C GLU A 815 -10.47 14.82 10.88
N LEU A 816 -11.00 14.11 11.88
CA LEU A 816 -10.84 12.67 12.07
C LEU A 816 -11.45 11.80 10.93
N GLU A 817 -12.56 12.23 10.31
CA GLU A 817 -13.16 11.51 9.17
C GLU A 817 -12.34 11.61 7.88
N VAL A 818 -11.52 12.65 7.73
CA VAL A 818 -10.58 12.80 6.59
C VAL A 818 -9.33 11.95 6.78
N GLU A 819 -9.03 11.51 8.01
CA GLU A 819 -7.88 10.66 8.35
C GLU A 819 -8.22 9.16 8.40
N MET A 820 -9.51 8.81 8.44
CA MET A 820 -10.03 7.43 8.42
C MET A 820 -10.16 6.81 7.01
N GLN A 821 -9.89 7.56 5.93
CA GLN A 821 -9.90 7.10 4.53
C GLN A 821 -8.49 7.10 3.90
#